data_AF-A0A426TRL3-F1
#
_entry.id   AF-A0A426TRL3-F1
#
_cell.length_a   1.000
_cell.length_b   1.000
_cell.length_c   1.000
_cell.angle_alpha   90.00
_cell.angle_beta   90.00
_cell.angle_gamma   90.00
#
_symmetry.space_group_name_H-M   'P 1'
#
loop_
_entity.id
_entity.type
_entity.pdbx_description
1 polymer ?
#
loop_
_entity_poly.entity_id
_entity_poly.type
_entity_poly.pdbx_seq_one_letter_code
_entity_poly.pdbx_strand_id
1 'polypeptide(L)'
;MRKVLGHAKGIPLLTLLSALSHHPFMRLRRMAYTGAVFLHEARMPLSPIPYPPSPIPHPLKKRFAVINMLRRLSLMALLGLVLTAGLTAQRSAATEAPSYIPDQVVLTPPAFAEAEALLLEAVDGGWLAPVAAPPRPFTHVLLRWEALHPEDALLQLELRASHDGYDWTPWGLLLANDDLWQPEDGPEVFWSQELYAGEGMRFWQVRVQVAPNGAGAWPELRRIEVHSVDARFGPAEPAAQPEATANLASTGRPAVVSRTAWGNPDGQGSRARPAYRTVTHMVVHHTAESNSLRAGQTWADRVRAIWSFHTITRGWGDIGYNYLIDPTGVIYEGRAGGDDAVGFHDTANYGSMGVALIGSYSTVDPPAAAFTSLVDLLAWKAAQRDINPLGSSYYHGCTLSSLCRNYTPNAVLANITGHRQVTPNHTTCPGDRFASRLPELRQRVQAQLVPPAQRLELSDVRYEHTSLAAGELLKVIFTVHNTGREAVVGQAPEAAPLGLVPAQLTLEESHVYDEGECFMSNPAFPKEEGRFRVLLGPVEAERQPGCAEATGGYPWRWGISGTLEPGASRELVGYVRLRTPGTFTLQAGIIHEYVAYMAQAVAPTTIVVAAERHPPLPTAYDATLRPLAHVYHLGHVPTNLLARSNDATAVLRGAYVGGFAWDGSPQQWEQGPLPEVSNFYVVEQTRVFVAPEAGTYRLQVSTNGAAWLWVNGQLIVSQSNHGTTQSHTGSVTLPAGRHTLAFKMFTLTGAASAGYQIQAPGQEQFAPVQEGLLAPASNGSPLALHLAADDLGGSGIQTLHVALNDGPWQEFNAPFATISDLASGTNLVRYRAVDQAGNPSAEHQISVIRTVAAPRHQIYLPLVATP
;
A
#
# COMPACT_ATOMS: atom_id res chain seq x y z
N MET A 1 -49.13 28.72 -1.42
CA MET A 1 -50.53 28.30 -1.16
C MET A 1 -50.52 26.78 -0.87
N ARG A 2 -51.19 26.27 0.18
CA ARG A 2 -52.51 25.55 0.16
C ARG A 2 -52.61 24.46 -0.93
N LYS A 3 -53.10 23.22 -0.73
CA LYS A 3 -53.77 22.42 0.35
C LYS A 3 -53.57 20.90 0.03
N VAL A 4 -54.03 19.83 0.74
CA VAL A 4 -54.20 19.39 2.16
C VAL A 4 -55.14 18.16 2.21
N LEU A 5 -54.96 17.21 3.17
CA LEU A 5 -55.64 15.90 3.39
C LEU A 5 -55.01 14.70 2.64
N GLY A 6 -54.90 13.47 3.19
CA GLY A 6 -55.29 12.90 4.50
C GLY A 6 -54.98 11.38 4.56
N HIS A 7 -55.44 10.49 5.48
CA HIS A 7 -56.23 10.64 6.72
C HIS A 7 -56.28 9.30 7.55
N ALA A 8 -56.05 9.32 8.89
CA ALA A 8 -56.47 8.29 9.91
C ALA A 8 -55.83 6.86 9.88
N LYS A 9 -55.84 5.99 10.93
CA LYS A 9 -56.13 6.07 12.40
C LYS A 9 -55.63 4.77 13.11
N GLY A 10 -55.32 4.80 14.42
CA GLY A 10 -55.30 3.58 15.26
C GLY A 10 -54.51 3.66 16.59
N ILE A 11 -55.18 3.43 17.73
CA ILE A 11 -54.59 3.15 19.07
C ILE A 11 -55.52 2.14 19.77
N PRO A 12 -55.07 1.35 20.77
CA PRO A 12 -55.29 1.81 22.16
C PRO A 12 -54.13 1.51 23.14
N LEU A 13 -54.19 2.18 24.29
CA LEU A 13 -53.31 1.99 25.45
C LEU A 13 -54.05 1.12 26.50
N LEU A 14 -53.34 0.36 27.33
CA LEU A 14 -53.87 -0.20 28.59
C LEU A 14 -52.81 -0.14 29.71
N THR A 15 -53.24 -0.35 30.96
CA THR A 15 -52.59 0.23 32.15
C THR A 15 -52.56 -0.75 33.35
N LEU A 16 -51.69 -0.46 34.34
CA LEU A 16 -51.51 -1.17 35.63
C LEU A 16 -50.80 -2.54 35.51
N LEU A 17 -50.16 -3.09 36.56
CA LEU A 17 -50.22 -2.78 38.01
C LEU A 17 -48.82 -2.82 38.66
N SER A 18 -48.73 -2.46 39.95
CA SER A 18 -47.48 -2.35 40.71
C SER A 18 -47.38 -3.35 41.89
N ALA A 19 -46.18 -3.37 42.48
CA ALA A 19 -45.88 -3.62 43.91
C ALA A 19 -45.31 -4.99 44.36
N LEU A 20 -44.63 -4.89 45.51
CA LEU A 20 -44.19 -5.92 46.47
C LEU A 20 -42.89 -6.71 46.21
N SER A 21 -41.84 -6.18 46.84
CA SER A 21 -40.71 -6.87 47.47
C SER A 21 -41.06 -8.17 48.23
N HIS A 22 -40.07 -9.07 48.37
CA HIS A 22 -39.70 -9.71 49.65
C HIS A 22 -38.29 -10.35 49.61
N HIS A 23 -37.48 -10.09 50.64
CA HIS A 23 -36.35 -10.94 51.07
C HIS A 23 -36.81 -11.72 52.32
N PRO A 24 -36.34 -12.95 52.58
CA PRO A 24 -35.20 -13.09 53.51
C PRO A 24 -34.27 -14.32 53.35
N PHE A 25 -33.07 -14.20 53.92
CA PHE A 25 -32.23 -15.23 54.59
C PHE A 25 -32.19 -16.70 54.12
N MET A 26 -30.95 -17.21 53.91
CA MET A 26 -30.42 -18.26 54.81
C MET A 26 -28.88 -18.31 54.86
N ARG A 27 -28.33 -18.96 55.90
CA ARG A 27 -26.89 -19.19 56.14
C ARG A 27 -26.57 -20.69 56.22
N LEU A 28 -25.55 -21.14 55.49
CA LEU A 28 -24.71 -22.29 55.79
C LEU A 28 -23.35 -22.09 55.08
N ARG A 29 -22.22 -22.71 55.44
CA ARG A 29 -21.61 -23.09 56.74
C ARG A 29 -20.18 -23.56 56.38
N ARG A 30 -19.21 -23.44 57.30
CA ARG A 30 -17.82 -23.90 57.07
C ARG A 30 -17.73 -25.36 56.60
N MET A 31 -16.69 -25.67 55.81
CA MET A 31 -15.69 -26.66 56.23
C MET A 31 -14.33 -26.37 55.57
N ALA A 32 -13.27 -26.93 56.14
CA ALA A 32 -11.88 -26.81 55.67
C ALA A 32 -11.23 -28.20 55.72
N TYR A 33 -10.16 -28.41 54.95
CA TYR A 33 -9.30 -29.60 55.07
C TYR A 33 -7.83 -29.26 54.78
N THR A 34 -6.94 -30.12 55.27
CA THR A 34 -5.48 -29.93 55.33
C THR A 34 -4.73 -31.24 55.03
N GLY A 35 -3.49 -31.13 54.54
CA GLY A 35 -2.42 -32.08 54.88
C GLY A 35 -1.74 -32.85 53.73
N ALA A 36 -0.49 -33.25 54.02
CA ALA A 36 0.45 -34.08 53.24
C ALA A 36 0.90 -33.52 51.87
N VAL A 37 2.18 -33.29 51.52
CA VAL A 37 3.51 -33.82 51.91
C VAL A 37 3.89 -35.17 51.28
N PHE A 38 4.94 -35.15 50.45
CA PHE A 38 5.93 -36.22 50.28
C PHE A 38 7.30 -35.62 49.95
N LEU A 39 8.39 -36.36 50.23
CA LEU A 39 9.78 -35.87 50.22
C LEU A 39 10.73 -37.06 49.90
N HIS A 40 11.79 -36.84 49.11
CA HIS A 40 12.94 -37.76 49.01
C HIS A 40 14.26 -37.01 48.69
N GLU A 41 15.41 -37.61 49.02
CA GLU A 41 16.73 -36.97 49.09
C GLU A 41 17.81 -37.64 48.19
N ALA A 42 19.07 -37.15 48.34
CA ALA A 42 20.38 -37.70 47.94
C ALA A 42 20.99 -37.14 46.64
N ARG A 43 22.33 -36.88 46.53
CA ARG A 43 23.47 -36.88 47.49
C ARG A 43 24.65 -36.05 46.91
N MET A 44 25.59 -35.58 47.74
CA MET A 44 26.90 -34.98 47.31
C MET A 44 28.04 -36.02 47.25
N PRO A 45 29.26 -35.70 46.72
CA PRO A 45 30.37 -35.26 47.60
C PRO A 45 31.53 -34.38 47.02
N LEU A 46 32.02 -33.42 47.85
CA LEU A 46 33.43 -33.03 48.14
C LEU A 46 34.39 -32.34 47.10
N SER A 47 35.51 -31.79 47.61
CA SER A 47 36.45 -30.76 47.04
C SER A 47 37.89 -31.31 46.77
N PRO A 48 39.08 -30.59 46.65
CA PRO A 48 39.49 -29.20 47.06
C PRO A 48 40.58 -28.38 46.24
N ILE A 49 40.65 -27.05 46.46
CA ILE A 49 41.80 -26.12 46.82
C ILE A 49 43.25 -26.43 46.29
N PRO A 50 44.05 -25.50 45.64
CA PRO A 50 44.75 -24.36 46.33
C PRO A 50 45.20 -23.07 45.56
N TYR A 51 45.82 -22.13 46.31
CA TYR A 51 46.53 -20.85 46.01
C TYR A 51 48.02 -20.94 46.50
N PRO A 52 48.92 -19.91 46.53
CA PRO A 52 49.14 -18.63 45.78
C PRO A 52 50.61 -18.58 45.18
N PRO A 53 51.33 -17.43 44.95
CA PRO A 53 51.96 -16.57 46.00
C PRO A 53 52.11 -15.03 45.69
N SER A 54 52.79 -14.28 46.56
CA SER A 54 53.18 -12.83 46.45
C SER A 54 54.70 -12.63 46.74
N PRO A 55 55.32 -11.43 46.53
CA PRO A 55 55.71 -10.52 47.66
C PRO A 55 55.78 -8.99 47.34
N ILE A 56 55.44 -8.03 48.23
CA ILE A 56 56.21 -7.33 49.33
C ILE A 56 57.47 -6.57 48.84
N PRO A 57 57.56 -5.20 48.92
CA PRO A 57 57.72 -4.32 50.13
C PRO A 57 56.66 -3.16 50.23
N HIS A 58 56.60 -2.13 51.12
CA HIS A 58 57.43 -1.44 52.16
C HIS A 58 58.34 -0.26 51.69
N PRO A 59 58.74 0.78 52.51
CA PRO A 59 58.54 1.00 53.97
C PRO A 59 58.24 2.45 54.55
N LEU A 60 57.47 2.51 55.67
CA LEU A 60 57.65 3.40 56.88
C LEU A 60 57.47 4.96 56.79
N LYS A 61 57.24 5.78 57.84
CA LYS A 61 57.16 5.73 59.35
C LYS A 61 56.06 6.75 59.81
N LYS A 62 55.19 6.51 60.82
CA LYS A 62 55.34 6.69 62.31
C LYS A 62 55.70 8.14 62.76
N ARG A 63 55.15 8.76 63.84
CA ARG A 63 54.22 8.37 64.95
C ARG A 63 53.83 9.61 65.83
N PHE A 64 52.65 9.60 66.48
CA PHE A 64 52.31 10.26 67.80
C PHE A 64 52.35 11.82 67.87
N ALA A 65 51.80 12.53 68.88
CA ALA A 65 50.65 12.32 69.80
C ALA A 65 50.22 13.65 70.49
N VAL A 66 49.08 13.64 71.19
CA VAL A 66 48.34 14.78 71.80
C VAL A 66 49.00 15.36 73.08
N ILE A 67 48.75 16.66 73.42
CA ILE A 67 48.38 17.24 74.76
C ILE A 67 48.91 18.68 75.02
N ASN A 68 47.98 19.63 75.32
CA ASN A 68 48.08 20.87 76.15
C ASN A 68 49.12 22.00 75.85
N MET A 69 49.00 23.26 76.34
CA MET A 69 47.85 24.08 76.84
C MET A 69 48.29 25.55 77.09
N LEU A 70 47.49 26.54 76.65
CA LEU A 70 47.43 27.96 77.06
C LEU A 70 48.72 28.80 77.29
N ARG A 71 48.92 29.84 76.46
CA ARG A 71 49.14 31.29 76.80
C ARG A 71 49.88 32.02 75.64
N ARG A 72 49.62 33.29 75.33
CA ARG A 72 48.48 34.22 75.59
C ARG A 72 48.65 35.46 74.68
N LEU A 73 47.54 36.17 74.40
CA LEU A 73 47.46 37.61 74.07
C LEU A 73 48.34 38.16 72.91
N SER A 74 47.69 38.52 71.78
CA SER A 74 47.67 39.91 71.24
C SER A 74 47.00 40.03 69.86
N LEU A 75 45.71 39.69 69.70
CA LEU A 75 44.89 40.22 68.57
C LEU A 75 43.35 40.12 68.77
N MET A 76 42.84 40.41 69.97
CA MET A 76 41.39 40.56 70.19
C MET A 76 41.06 41.96 70.74
N ALA A 77 40.92 42.90 69.81
CA ALA A 77 40.41 44.26 70.07
C ALA A 77 39.61 44.86 68.89
N LEU A 78 39.74 44.32 67.66
CA LEU A 78 39.12 44.90 66.45
C LEU A 78 37.94 44.10 65.87
N LEU A 79 37.61 42.93 66.44
CA LEU A 79 36.51 42.07 65.96
C LEU A 79 35.18 42.27 66.71
N GLY A 80 35.14 43.24 67.64
CA GLY A 80 34.01 43.45 68.56
C GLY A 80 32.93 44.45 68.10
N LEU A 81 33.13 45.16 66.98
CA LEU A 81 32.27 46.28 66.57
C LEU A 81 31.64 46.14 65.16
N VAL A 82 31.67 44.94 64.57
CA VAL A 82 31.06 44.65 63.26
C VAL A 82 29.85 43.70 63.37
N LEU A 83 29.74 42.93 64.45
CA LEU A 83 28.68 41.92 64.63
C LEU A 83 27.27 42.47 64.97
N THR A 84 27.08 43.78 65.04
CA THR A 84 25.78 44.42 65.35
C THR A 84 25.19 45.23 64.21
N ALA A 85 25.75 45.14 63.00
CA ALA A 85 25.23 45.77 61.78
C ALA A 85 24.96 44.77 60.62
N GLY A 86 25.01 43.46 60.92
CA GLY A 86 24.90 42.36 59.95
C GLY A 86 23.70 41.43 60.17
N LEU A 87 22.60 41.93 60.74
CA LEU A 87 21.34 41.19 60.95
C LEU A 87 20.22 41.70 60.03
N THR A 88 20.55 41.98 58.77
CA THR A 88 19.54 41.91 57.70
C THR A 88 19.04 40.47 57.62
N ALA A 89 17.73 40.29 57.51
CA ALA A 89 17.12 38.97 57.60
C ALA A 89 17.66 38.06 56.48
N GLN A 90 18.42 37.04 56.88
CA GLN A 90 18.72 35.89 56.04
C GLN A 90 17.41 35.11 55.86
N ARG A 91 16.54 35.62 54.98
CA ARG A 91 15.35 34.91 54.50
C ARG A 91 15.83 33.52 54.08
N SER A 92 15.19 32.48 54.60
CA SER A 92 15.16 31.24 53.87
C SER A 92 14.72 31.56 52.45
N ALA A 93 15.45 31.08 51.45
CA ALA A 93 14.91 31.01 50.11
C ALA A 93 13.72 30.05 50.19
N ALA A 94 12.53 30.59 50.42
CA ALA A 94 11.30 29.88 50.14
C ALA A 94 11.43 29.41 48.69
N THR A 95 11.25 28.12 48.44
CA THR A 95 11.25 27.56 47.10
C THR A 95 10.12 28.23 46.32
N GLU A 96 10.49 29.27 45.59
CA GLU A 96 9.55 30.10 44.84
C GLU A 96 8.85 29.19 43.83
N ALA A 97 7.52 29.25 43.79
CA ALA A 97 6.76 28.32 42.96
C ALA A 97 7.24 28.44 41.50
N PRO A 98 7.50 27.31 40.82
CA PRO A 98 7.98 27.32 39.45
C PRO A 98 7.00 28.13 38.59
N SER A 99 7.46 29.27 38.11
CA SER A 99 6.59 30.27 37.47
C SER A 99 6.14 29.86 36.06
N TYR A 100 6.92 29.02 35.37
CA TYR A 100 6.74 28.63 33.96
C TYR A 100 6.46 29.82 33.01
N ILE A 101 6.94 31.01 33.36
CA ILE A 101 6.95 32.21 32.52
C ILE A 101 8.38 32.33 31.96
N PRO A 102 8.62 32.21 30.64
CA PRO A 102 9.98 32.23 30.11
C PRO A 102 10.71 33.55 30.39
N ASP A 103 12.02 33.49 30.62
CA ASP A 103 12.92 34.64 30.54
C ASP A 103 13.24 34.93 29.07
N GLN A 104 12.94 36.14 28.59
CA GLN A 104 13.29 36.61 27.25
C GLN A 104 14.57 37.46 27.30
N VAL A 105 15.48 37.22 26.38
CA VAL A 105 16.59 38.13 26.03
C VAL A 105 16.50 38.45 24.54
N VAL A 106 16.69 39.72 24.18
CA VAL A 106 16.73 40.15 22.78
C VAL A 106 18.18 40.45 22.37
N LEU A 107 18.59 39.93 21.22
CA LEU A 107 19.87 40.19 20.59
C LEU A 107 19.65 41.00 19.30
N THR A 108 20.55 41.93 19.03
CA THR A 108 20.66 42.65 17.75
C THR A 108 21.97 42.24 17.09
N PRO A 109 21.96 41.39 16.05
CA PRO A 109 23.17 41.00 15.32
C PRO A 109 23.75 42.17 14.51
N PRO A 110 25.03 42.10 14.09
CA PRO A 110 25.64 43.06 13.19
C PRO A 110 25.16 42.86 11.74
N ALA A 111 25.24 43.91 10.91
CA ALA A 111 25.02 43.81 9.47
C ALA A 111 26.17 43.03 8.81
N PHE A 112 25.92 41.80 8.34
CA PHE A 112 26.97 40.92 7.82
C PHE A 112 27.69 41.45 6.57
N ALA A 113 27.03 42.29 5.77
CA ALA A 113 27.63 42.95 4.61
C ALA A 113 28.64 44.06 4.96
N GLU A 114 28.63 44.55 6.20
CA GLU A 114 29.51 45.63 6.69
C GLU A 114 30.43 45.19 7.84
N ALA A 115 30.35 43.93 8.27
CA ALA A 115 31.13 43.40 9.38
C ALA A 115 32.63 43.34 9.01
N GLU A 116 33.48 44.00 9.81
CA GLU A 116 34.94 43.87 9.68
C GLU A 116 35.37 42.40 9.75
N ALA A 117 36.33 41.99 8.92
CA ALA A 117 36.77 40.59 8.81
C ALA A 117 37.13 39.94 10.16
N LEU A 118 37.64 40.73 11.11
CA LEU A 118 37.95 40.32 12.49
C LEU A 118 36.75 39.74 13.28
N LEU A 119 35.51 40.07 12.92
CA LEU A 119 34.31 39.46 13.51
C LEU A 119 33.96 38.11 12.90
N LEU A 120 34.27 37.92 11.61
CA LEU A 120 33.96 36.71 10.83
C LEU A 120 35.05 35.63 10.97
N GLU A 121 36.32 36.02 11.14
CA GLU A 121 37.47 35.12 11.35
C GLU A 121 37.37 34.31 12.65
N ALA A 122 36.68 34.82 13.68
CA ALA A 122 36.49 34.10 14.94
C ALA A 122 35.51 32.90 14.84
N VAL A 123 34.81 32.75 13.69
CA VAL A 123 33.64 31.85 13.57
C VAL A 123 33.50 31.23 12.15
N ASP A 124 34.59 31.13 11.37
CA ASP A 124 34.60 30.61 9.98
C ASP A 124 33.49 31.22 9.08
N GLY A 125 33.38 32.56 9.07
CA GLY A 125 32.35 33.26 8.28
C GLY A 125 31.01 33.40 9.01
N GLY A 126 31.05 33.56 10.34
CA GLY A 126 29.84 33.66 11.17
C GLY A 126 29.90 34.79 12.19
N TRP A 127 28.83 34.91 12.99
CA TRP A 127 28.76 35.76 14.17
C TRP A 127 28.53 34.91 15.42
N LEU A 128 29.21 35.27 16.50
CA LEU A 128 29.06 34.65 17.81
C LEU A 128 28.45 35.67 18.77
N ALA A 129 27.25 35.38 19.28
CA ALA A 129 26.59 36.25 20.24
C ALA A 129 27.36 36.32 21.57
N PRO A 130 27.24 37.40 22.35
CA PRO A 130 27.70 37.42 23.75
C PRO A 130 27.08 36.27 24.55
N VAL A 131 27.80 35.78 25.57
CA VAL A 131 27.26 34.83 26.55
C VAL A 131 26.15 35.53 27.33
N ALA A 132 24.93 34.99 27.27
CA ALA A 132 23.78 35.48 28.00
C ALA A 132 23.57 34.67 29.28
N ALA A 133 23.14 35.34 30.33
CA ALA A 133 22.84 34.75 31.64
C ALA A 133 21.41 35.16 32.08
N PRO A 134 20.37 34.38 31.75
CA PRO A 134 19.02 34.61 32.26
C PRO A 134 18.97 34.71 33.79
N PRO A 135 18.05 35.52 34.37
CA PRO A 135 17.98 35.70 35.81
C PRO A 135 17.55 34.44 36.56
N ARG A 136 16.84 33.51 35.91
CA ARG A 136 16.47 32.20 36.46
C ARG A 136 17.24 31.07 35.72
N PRO A 137 17.52 29.93 36.38
CA PRO A 137 17.93 28.73 35.68
C PRO A 137 16.86 28.27 34.68
N PHE A 138 17.26 27.48 33.69
CA PHE A 138 16.36 26.96 32.65
C PHE A 138 16.70 25.51 32.28
N THR A 139 15.80 24.91 31.49
CA THR A 139 15.88 23.55 30.97
C THR A 139 15.58 23.49 29.48
N HIS A 140 14.63 24.30 29.02
CA HIS A 140 14.19 24.37 27.63
C HIS A 140 14.36 25.80 27.10
N VAL A 141 14.62 25.92 25.81
CA VAL A 141 14.78 27.19 25.09
C VAL A 141 13.99 27.14 23.78
N LEU A 142 13.30 28.23 23.47
CA LEU A 142 12.67 28.51 22.18
C LEU A 142 13.22 29.84 21.65
N LEU A 143 13.47 29.93 20.35
CA LEU A 143 13.91 31.16 19.70
C LEU A 143 12.88 31.68 18.71
N ARG A 144 12.80 33.00 18.60
CA ARG A 144 12.20 33.73 17.49
C ARG A 144 13.30 34.54 16.81
N TRP A 145 13.33 34.63 15.48
CA TRP A 145 14.23 35.57 14.80
C TRP A 145 13.57 36.26 13.62
N GLU A 146 14.10 37.44 13.29
CA GLU A 146 13.62 38.28 12.19
C GLU A 146 14.74 38.37 11.15
N ALA A 147 14.52 37.82 9.95
CA ALA A 147 15.53 37.77 8.90
C ALA A 147 14.96 38.00 7.50
N LEU A 148 15.68 38.77 6.69
CA LEU A 148 15.61 38.64 5.24
C LEU A 148 16.57 37.52 4.83
N HIS A 149 16.02 36.44 4.26
CA HIS A 149 16.79 35.29 3.79
C HIS A 149 16.68 35.19 2.26
N PRO A 150 17.72 35.59 1.50
CA PRO A 150 17.74 35.40 0.06
C PRO A 150 17.76 33.92 -0.31
N GLU A 151 17.08 33.58 -1.41
CA GLU A 151 17.13 32.23 -2.01
C GLU A 151 18.60 31.84 -2.28
N ASP A 152 18.93 30.58 -1.99
CA ASP A 152 20.29 30.00 -2.01
C ASP A 152 21.35 30.65 -1.09
N ALA A 153 20.99 31.54 -0.16
CA ALA A 153 21.92 32.03 0.87
C ALA A 153 21.99 31.06 2.07
N LEU A 154 23.15 30.97 2.73
CA LEU A 154 23.26 30.24 4.00
C LEU A 154 22.90 31.18 5.16
N LEU A 155 21.94 30.77 5.98
CA LEU A 155 21.65 31.34 7.30
C LEU A 155 21.37 30.20 8.28
N GLN A 156 22.36 29.85 9.10
CA GLN A 156 22.26 28.75 10.06
C GLN A 156 22.46 29.26 11.48
N LEU A 157 21.51 29.00 12.38
CA LEU A 157 21.59 29.35 13.79
C LEU A 157 21.90 28.09 14.63
N GLU A 158 22.72 28.22 15.66
CA GLU A 158 23.03 27.17 16.63
C GLU A 158 23.03 27.72 18.05
N LEU A 159 22.65 26.89 19.04
CA LEU A 159 22.70 27.25 20.45
C LEU A 159 23.53 26.23 21.25
N ARG A 160 24.25 26.74 22.26
CA ARG A 160 24.86 25.93 23.33
C ARG A 160 24.51 26.50 24.71
N ALA A 161 24.56 25.66 25.74
CA ALA A 161 24.24 26.03 27.13
C ALA A 161 25.37 25.65 28.10
N SER A 162 25.35 26.25 29.29
CA SER A 162 26.31 26.00 30.37
C SER A 162 25.71 26.31 31.75
N HIS A 163 26.24 25.68 32.81
CA HIS A 163 25.88 25.97 34.21
C HIS A 163 26.71 27.12 34.82
N ASP A 164 27.92 27.33 34.32
CA ASP A 164 28.94 28.22 34.92
C ASP A 164 29.50 29.28 33.94
N GLY A 165 29.33 29.09 32.63
CA GLY A 165 29.84 29.95 31.55
C GLY A 165 31.16 29.47 30.94
N TYR A 166 31.73 28.37 31.45
CA TYR A 166 33.03 27.83 31.03
C TYR A 166 32.90 26.44 30.41
N ASP A 167 32.17 25.53 31.06
CA ASP A 167 31.89 24.19 30.54
C ASP A 167 30.58 24.21 29.73
N TRP A 168 30.70 23.99 28.43
CA TRP A 168 29.60 24.17 27.46
C TRP A 168 29.12 22.85 26.87
N THR A 169 27.81 22.75 26.58
CA THR A 169 27.29 21.71 25.70
C THR A 169 27.92 21.84 24.30
N PRO A 170 27.91 20.75 23.50
CA PRO A 170 28.04 20.86 22.05
C PRO A 170 27.02 21.86 21.48
N TRP A 171 27.37 22.46 20.33
CA TRP A 171 26.42 23.26 19.55
C TRP A 171 25.26 22.39 19.05
N GLY A 172 24.04 22.88 19.22
CA GLY A 172 22.82 22.28 18.68
C GLY A 172 22.21 23.15 17.59
N LEU A 173 21.94 22.56 16.43
CA LEU A 173 21.31 23.22 15.29
C LEU A 173 19.88 23.66 15.61
N LEU A 174 19.58 24.92 15.32
CA LEU A 174 18.22 25.46 15.32
C LEU A 174 17.62 25.28 13.94
N LEU A 175 16.42 24.71 13.90
CA LEU A 175 15.62 24.49 12.69
C LEU A 175 14.40 25.41 12.76
N ALA A 176 13.96 25.95 11.62
CA ALA A 176 12.67 26.62 11.56
C ALA A 176 11.54 25.61 11.87
N ASN A 177 10.55 26.05 12.65
CA ASN A 177 9.35 25.28 12.97
C ASN A 177 8.11 26.02 12.46
N ASP A 178 7.70 25.67 11.25
CA ASP A 178 6.57 26.30 10.54
C ASP A 178 5.24 26.16 11.30
N ASP A 179 5.07 25.15 12.16
CA ASP A 179 3.87 24.96 12.97
C ASP A 179 3.67 26.02 14.07
N LEU A 180 4.71 26.80 14.40
CA LEU A 180 4.60 27.94 15.31
C LEU A 180 4.37 29.27 14.57
N TRP A 181 4.55 29.30 13.24
CA TRP A 181 4.33 30.49 12.43
C TRP A 181 2.83 30.75 12.21
N GLN A 182 2.44 32.02 12.18
CA GLN A 182 1.09 32.44 11.79
C GLN A 182 1.17 33.61 10.80
N PRO A 183 0.18 33.81 9.91
CA PRO A 183 0.21 34.88 8.90
C PRO A 183 0.48 36.28 9.44
N GLU A 184 0.11 36.53 10.70
CA GLU A 184 0.33 37.78 11.43
C GLU A 184 1.80 38.02 11.81
N ASP A 185 2.66 36.99 11.81
CA ASP A 185 4.11 37.12 12.04
C ASP A 185 4.81 37.74 10.82
N GLY A 186 4.31 37.48 9.61
CA GLY A 186 4.92 37.89 8.35
C GLY A 186 6.04 36.96 7.84
N PRO A 187 6.45 37.10 6.57
CA PRO A 187 7.33 36.14 5.87
C PRO A 187 8.81 36.20 6.28
N GLU A 188 9.19 37.19 7.07
CA GLU A 188 10.59 37.42 7.53
C GLU A 188 10.76 37.06 9.02
N VAL A 189 9.81 36.33 9.60
CA VAL A 189 9.80 35.95 11.02
C VAL A 189 9.77 34.44 11.14
N PHE A 190 10.68 33.90 11.94
CA PHE A 190 10.89 32.47 12.11
C PHE A 190 10.88 32.09 13.60
N TRP A 191 10.46 30.86 13.88
CA TRP A 191 10.45 30.25 15.20
C TRP A 191 11.31 28.98 15.19
N SER A 192 12.00 28.66 16.28
CA SER A 192 12.75 27.39 16.37
C SER A 192 11.85 26.22 16.75
N GLN A 193 12.39 24.99 16.62
CA GLN A 193 11.92 23.88 17.43
C GLN A 193 12.27 24.11 18.92
N GLU A 194 11.59 23.43 19.85
CA GLU A 194 11.98 23.44 21.26
C GLU A 194 13.32 22.69 21.47
N LEU A 195 14.26 23.31 22.19
CA LEU A 195 15.53 22.69 22.58
C LEU A 195 15.62 22.47 24.09
N TYR A 196 15.84 21.21 24.51
CA TYR A 196 16.31 20.91 25.87
C TYR A 196 17.80 21.20 26.00
N ALA A 197 18.12 22.22 26.79
CA ALA A 197 19.47 22.70 27.04
C ALA A 197 20.24 21.85 28.07
N GLY A 198 19.56 21.28 29.07
CA GLY A 198 20.16 20.57 30.20
C GLY A 198 19.53 20.99 31.54
N GLU A 199 19.69 20.17 32.58
CA GLU A 199 18.97 20.39 33.85
C GLU A 199 19.54 21.56 34.68
N GLY A 200 18.83 22.70 34.71
CA GLY A 200 19.29 23.86 35.49
C GLY A 200 20.49 24.57 34.85
N MET A 201 20.48 24.69 33.53
CA MET A 201 21.42 25.57 32.81
C MET A 201 21.21 27.03 33.25
N ARG A 202 22.29 27.82 33.20
CA ARG A 202 22.29 29.23 33.65
C ARG A 202 22.84 30.21 32.63
N PHE A 203 23.54 29.70 31.62
CA PHE A 203 24.10 30.47 30.54
C PHE A 203 23.74 29.81 29.21
N TRP A 204 23.52 30.61 28.17
CA TRP A 204 23.48 30.14 26.80
C TRP A 204 24.26 31.07 25.89
N GLN A 205 24.61 30.58 24.71
CA GLN A 205 25.23 31.35 23.65
C GLN A 205 24.67 30.90 22.30
N VAL A 206 24.46 31.86 21.39
CA VAL A 206 24.04 31.61 20.00
C VAL A 206 25.23 31.83 19.07
N ARG A 207 25.39 30.94 18.09
CA ARG A 207 26.26 31.11 16.91
C ARG A 207 25.37 31.21 15.68
N VAL A 208 25.80 32.02 14.72
CA VAL A 208 25.16 32.16 13.42
C VAL A 208 26.23 31.98 12.35
N GLN A 209 26.02 31.09 11.39
CA GLN A 209 26.87 30.93 10.21
C GLN A 209 26.14 31.49 9.00
N VAL A 210 26.83 32.28 8.17
CA VAL A 210 26.23 32.98 7.03
C VAL A 210 27.11 32.92 5.79
N ALA A 211 26.48 32.82 4.62
CA ALA A 211 27.14 32.99 3.34
C ALA A 211 26.17 33.61 2.33
N PRO A 212 26.64 34.45 1.40
CA PRO A 212 25.80 35.00 0.35
C PRO A 212 25.41 33.92 -0.66
N ASN A 213 24.29 34.16 -1.36
CA ASN A 213 23.90 33.30 -2.47
C ASN A 213 24.80 33.49 -3.70
N GLY A 214 24.55 32.72 -4.77
CA GLY A 214 25.33 32.79 -6.02
C GLY A 214 25.32 34.15 -6.75
N ALA A 215 24.44 35.08 -6.37
CA ALA A 215 24.40 36.46 -6.87
C ALA A 215 25.10 37.47 -5.95
N GLY A 216 25.68 37.03 -4.83
CA GLY A 216 26.34 37.89 -3.83
C GLY A 216 25.41 38.52 -2.80
N ALA A 217 24.12 38.15 -2.77
CA ALA A 217 23.18 38.66 -1.78
C ALA A 217 23.35 37.94 -0.43
N TRP A 218 23.70 38.70 0.60
CA TRP A 218 23.82 38.21 1.99
C TRP A 218 22.45 38.15 2.70
N PRO A 219 22.26 37.24 3.66
CA PRO A 219 21.14 37.32 4.59
C PRO A 219 21.28 38.54 5.50
N GLU A 220 20.16 39.07 5.98
CA GLU A 220 20.09 40.12 7.00
C GLU A 220 19.36 39.56 8.23
N LEU A 221 20.04 39.44 9.37
CA LEU A 221 19.45 38.94 10.62
C LEU A 221 19.28 40.11 11.60
N ARG A 222 18.08 40.65 11.69
CA ARG A 222 17.81 41.94 12.36
C ARG A 222 17.65 41.80 13.88
N ARG A 223 17.09 40.67 14.31
CA ARG A 223 16.69 40.45 15.70
C ARG A 223 16.64 38.96 16.00
N ILE A 224 17.07 38.58 17.20
CA ILE A 224 16.84 37.24 17.77
C ILE A 224 16.26 37.43 19.17
N GLU A 225 15.19 36.71 19.50
CA GLU A 225 14.62 36.65 20.84
C GLU A 225 14.79 35.23 21.37
N VAL A 226 15.42 35.10 22.53
CA VAL A 226 15.72 33.81 23.15
C VAL A 226 14.89 33.69 24.42
N HIS A 227 13.95 32.75 24.42
CA HIS A 227 13.01 32.49 25.50
C HIS A 227 13.43 31.22 26.24
N SER A 228 13.65 31.30 27.55
CA SER A 228 14.22 30.21 28.36
C SER A 228 13.38 29.91 29.59
N VAL A 229 13.13 28.63 29.88
CA VAL A 229 12.24 28.21 30.99
C VAL A 229 12.73 26.93 31.69
N ASP A 230 12.56 26.88 33.01
CA ASP A 230 12.75 25.66 33.81
C ASP A 230 11.42 24.90 33.95
N ALA A 231 11.33 23.71 33.37
CA ALA A 231 10.11 22.94 33.25
C ALA A 231 10.10 21.66 34.12
N ARG A 232 11.17 21.39 34.87
CA ARG A 232 11.38 20.12 35.61
C ARG A 232 10.57 19.95 36.89
N PHE A 233 9.82 20.98 37.29
CA PHE A 233 9.20 21.08 38.61
C PHE A 233 7.76 20.54 38.66
N GLY A 234 7.39 19.66 37.74
CA GLY A 234 6.14 18.89 37.79
C GLY A 234 6.42 17.39 37.98
N PRO A 235 5.39 16.53 38.01
CA PRO A 235 5.61 15.08 38.07
C PRO A 235 6.39 14.58 36.85
N ALA A 236 7.42 13.78 37.11
CA ALA A 236 8.29 13.16 36.10
C ALA A 236 7.56 12.05 35.34
N GLU A 237 6.88 11.17 36.09
CA GLU A 237 6.06 10.06 35.58
C GLU A 237 4.59 10.30 35.99
N PRO A 238 3.84 11.14 35.26
CA PRO A 238 2.48 11.50 35.64
C PRO A 238 1.50 10.38 35.29
N ALA A 239 0.89 9.76 36.31
CA ALA A 239 -0.07 8.68 36.10
C ALA A 239 -1.37 9.17 35.43
N ALA A 240 -1.72 8.55 34.30
CA ALA A 240 -3.04 8.72 33.69
C ALA A 240 -4.12 8.18 34.63
N GLN A 241 -5.22 8.93 34.80
CA GLN A 241 -6.35 8.45 35.60
C GLN A 241 -7.38 7.77 34.68
N PRO A 242 -7.77 6.51 34.95
CA PRO A 242 -8.88 5.89 34.24
C PRO A 242 -10.19 6.56 34.68
N GLU A 243 -10.79 7.35 33.79
CA GLU A 243 -12.14 7.87 34.02
C GLU A 243 -13.15 6.73 34.09
N ALA A 244 -13.92 6.68 35.17
CA ALA A 244 -14.97 5.69 35.36
C ALA A 244 -16.22 6.01 34.52
N THR A 245 -16.09 5.94 33.18
CA THR A 245 -17.19 6.18 32.24
C THR A 245 -18.14 4.98 32.21
N ALA A 246 -19.33 5.15 32.79
CA ALA A 246 -20.40 4.16 32.67
C ALA A 246 -21.13 4.27 31.31
N ASN A 247 -21.16 3.16 30.56
CA ASN A 247 -22.06 2.90 29.43
C ASN A 247 -22.15 3.98 28.32
N LEU A 248 -21.06 4.27 27.59
CA LEU A 248 -21.12 4.84 26.23
C LEU A 248 -20.03 4.24 25.33
N ALA A 249 -20.42 3.88 24.09
CA ALA A 249 -19.62 3.25 23.03
C ALA A 249 -19.00 1.87 23.35
N SER A 250 -18.65 1.11 22.30
CA SER A 250 -17.85 -0.12 22.40
C SER A 250 -16.34 0.16 22.53
N THR A 251 -15.90 1.35 22.12
CA THR A 251 -14.56 1.90 22.34
C THR A 251 -14.62 2.89 23.51
N GLY A 252 -14.16 2.47 24.69
CA GLY A 252 -14.06 3.35 25.86
C GLY A 252 -13.00 4.45 25.66
N ARG A 253 -13.10 5.55 26.41
CA ARG A 253 -12.06 6.61 26.37
C ARG A 253 -10.73 6.02 26.84
N PRO A 254 -9.62 6.17 26.09
CA PRO A 254 -8.31 5.73 26.56
C PRO A 254 -7.89 6.54 27.79
N ALA A 255 -6.96 6.00 28.58
CA ALA A 255 -6.48 6.69 29.78
C ALA A 255 -5.68 7.95 29.41
N VAL A 256 -6.03 9.09 30.02
CA VAL A 256 -5.41 10.39 29.77
C VAL A 256 -4.76 10.92 31.04
N VAL A 257 -3.55 11.47 30.90
CA VAL A 257 -2.89 12.30 31.91
C VAL A 257 -3.52 13.69 31.87
N SER A 258 -4.33 14.00 32.86
CA SER A 258 -5.01 15.30 32.95
C SER A 258 -4.02 16.46 33.19
N ARG A 259 -4.40 17.70 32.88
CA ARG A 259 -3.55 18.89 33.04
C ARG A 259 -2.94 19.01 34.43
N THR A 260 -3.73 18.75 35.47
CA THR A 260 -3.25 18.69 36.86
C THR A 260 -2.30 17.53 37.15
N ALA A 261 -2.44 16.39 36.46
CA ALA A 261 -1.56 15.23 36.65
C ALA A 261 -0.19 15.43 35.99
N TRP A 262 -0.10 16.07 34.82
CA TRP A 262 1.20 16.48 34.25
C TRP A 262 1.78 17.77 34.84
N GLY A 263 1.10 18.39 35.81
CA GLY A 263 1.63 19.56 36.53
C GLY A 263 1.50 20.88 35.76
N ASN A 264 0.39 21.08 35.03
CA ASN A 264 0.05 22.36 34.41
C ASN A 264 -0.01 23.49 35.47
N PRO A 265 0.65 24.64 35.25
CA PRO A 265 0.71 25.73 36.23
C PRO A 265 -0.64 26.44 36.47
N ASP A 266 -1.51 26.46 35.46
CA ASP A 266 -2.89 26.95 35.56
C ASP A 266 -3.87 25.81 35.94
N GLY A 267 -3.35 24.60 36.18
CA GLY A 267 -4.12 23.38 36.45
C GLY A 267 -5.09 23.07 35.30
N GLN A 268 -6.36 22.87 35.65
CA GLN A 268 -7.44 22.67 34.67
C GLN A 268 -7.96 23.98 34.04
N GLY A 269 -7.42 25.14 34.46
CA GLY A 269 -7.75 26.44 33.87
C GLY A 269 -6.93 26.75 32.62
N SER A 270 -7.30 27.84 31.95
CA SER A 270 -6.56 28.44 30.83
C SER A 270 -6.74 29.96 30.85
N ARG A 271 -5.73 30.69 30.36
CA ARG A 271 -5.72 32.17 30.28
C ARG A 271 -6.61 32.66 29.14
N ALA A 272 -6.69 31.91 28.05
CA ALA A 272 -7.63 32.12 26.94
C ALA A 272 -8.89 31.25 27.10
N ARG A 273 -10.01 31.88 27.49
CA ARG A 273 -11.31 31.20 27.67
C ARG A 273 -11.65 30.30 26.46
N PRO A 274 -11.88 28.99 26.66
CA PRO A 274 -12.20 28.09 25.56
C PRO A 274 -13.50 28.49 24.83
N ALA A 275 -13.42 28.53 23.50
CA ALA A 275 -14.58 28.43 22.63
C ALA A 275 -14.87 26.94 22.35
N TYR A 276 -16.10 26.61 21.95
CA TYR A 276 -16.52 25.23 21.73
C TYR A 276 -17.16 25.05 20.36
N ARG A 277 -16.90 23.91 19.71
CA ARG A 277 -17.63 23.49 18.53
C ARG A 277 -17.63 21.97 18.43
N THR A 278 -18.76 21.38 18.01
CA THR A 278 -18.83 19.96 17.67
C THR A 278 -17.72 19.59 16.70
N VAL A 279 -16.88 18.65 17.13
CA VAL A 279 -15.82 18.07 16.29
C VAL A 279 -16.43 17.23 15.18
N THR A 280 -16.00 17.46 13.95
CA THR A 280 -16.25 16.58 12.79
C THR A 280 -14.96 16.07 12.14
N HIS A 281 -13.82 16.70 12.45
CA HIS A 281 -12.51 16.36 11.89
C HIS A 281 -11.48 16.11 13.01
N MET A 282 -10.51 15.25 12.75
CA MET A 282 -9.39 14.99 13.66
C MET A 282 -8.09 15.28 12.92
N VAL A 283 -7.32 16.26 13.41
CA VAL A 283 -6.12 16.77 12.73
C VAL A 283 -4.90 16.31 13.49
N VAL A 284 -4.02 15.57 12.82
CA VAL A 284 -2.81 15.01 13.40
C VAL A 284 -1.62 15.90 13.09
N HIS A 285 -0.88 16.22 14.14
CA HIS A 285 0.33 17.03 14.12
C HIS A 285 1.53 16.22 14.60
N HIS A 286 2.73 16.73 14.36
CA HIS A 286 3.89 16.46 15.20
C HIS A 286 4.29 17.73 15.96
N THR A 287 5.29 17.68 16.84
CA THR A 287 5.82 18.91 17.48
C THR A 287 7.06 19.47 16.76
N ALA A 288 7.58 18.75 15.76
CA ALA A 288 8.77 19.05 14.95
C ALA A 288 10.11 18.97 15.71
N GLU A 289 10.13 18.36 16.90
CA GLU A 289 11.29 18.34 17.81
C GLU A 289 12.02 16.98 17.84
N SER A 290 13.07 16.85 18.67
CA SER A 290 13.79 15.58 18.90
C SER A 290 12.85 14.41 19.27
N ASN A 291 13.07 13.24 18.66
CA ASN A 291 12.38 11.99 19.00
C ASN A 291 12.97 11.27 20.24
N SER A 292 14.04 11.81 20.84
CA SER A 292 14.69 11.25 22.03
C SER A 292 14.85 12.28 23.15
N LEU A 293 14.70 11.80 24.39
CA LEU A 293 15.01 12.53 25.61
C LEU A 293 16.53 12.62 25.83
N ARG A 294 16.99 13.72 26.44
CA ARG A 294 18.34 13.84 27.01
C ARG A 294 18.33 13.38 28.47
N ALA A 295 19.51 13.08 29.02
CA ALA A 295 19.63 12.70 30.44
C ALA A 295 19.10 13.83 31.35
N GLY A 296 18.23 13.49 32.30
CA GLY A 296 17.55 14.48 33.17
C GLY A 296 16.30 15.12 32.54
N GLN A 297 15.80 14.61 31.41
CA GLN A 297 14.56 15.07 30.76
C GLN A 297 13.50 13.96 30.78
N THR A 298 12.23 14.34 30.95
CA THR A 298 11.04 13.50 30.78
C THR A 298 10.10 14.10 29.72
N TRP A 299 9.18 13.29 29.17
CA TRP A 299 8.17 13.79 28.24
C TRP A 299 7.22 14.80 28.91
N ALA A 300 6.96 14.64 30.22
CA ALA A 300 6.15 15.57 30.98
C ALA A 300 6.81 16.95 31.13
N ASP A 301 8.14 17.04 31.22
CA ASP A 301 8.85 18.33 31.18
C ASP A 301 8.62 19.04 29.85
N ARG A 302 8.62 18.27 28.76
CA ARG A 302 8.37 18.78 27.42
C ARG A 302 6.95 19.35 27.27
N VAL A 303 5.94 18.61 27.73
CA VAL A 303 4.55 19.08 27.71
C VAL A 303 4.40 20.38 28.52
N ARG A 304 5.12 20.52 29.64
CA ARG A 304 5.18 21.76 30.44
C ARG A 304 5.91 22.90 29.72
N ALA A 305 6.97 22.62 28.96
CA ALA A 305 7.73 23.61 28.19
C ALA A 305 6.94 24.08 26.94
N ILE A 306 6.39 23.16 26.14
CA ILE A 306 5.46 23.44 25.03
C ILE A 306 4.28 24.29 25.55
N TRP A 307 3.65 23.90 26.65
CA TRP A 307 2.58 24.71 27.26
C TRP A 307 3.06 26.13 27.61
N SER A 308 4.24 26.28 28.21
CA SER A 308 4.81 27.58 28.59
C SER A 308 5.05 28.46 27.37
N PHE A 309 5.65 27.93 26.31
CA PHE A 309 5.94 28.68 25.10
C PHE A 309 4.67 29.05 24.33
N HIS A 310 3.71 28.14 24.16
CA HIS A 310 2.44 28.43 23.48
C HIS A 310 1.59 29.44 24.27
N THR A 311 1.49 29.26 25.59
CA THR A 311 0.66 30.11 26.48
C THR A 311 1.24 31.51 26.62
N ILE A 312 2.56 31.64 26.78
CA ILE A 312 3.23 32.88 27.19
C ILE A 312 3.99 33.53 26.03
N THR A 313 4.95 32.83 25.41
CA THR A 313 5.80 33.39 24.35
C THR A 313 5.02 33.65 23.07
N ARG A 314 4.19 32.68 22.65
CA ARG A 314 3.37 32.78 21.43
C ARG A 314 2.04 33.52 21.65
N GLY A 315 1.66 33.70 22.92
CA GLY A 315 0.52 34.52 23.34
C GLY A 315 -0.86 33.86 23.23
N TRP A 316 -0.94 32.57 22.92
CA TRP A 316 -2.23 31.88 22.71
C TRP A 316 -3.04 31.67 24.00
N GLY A 317 -2.44 31.86 25.18
CA GLY A 317 -3.11 31.72 26.48
C GLY A 317 -3.47 30.28 26.87
N ASP A 318 -3.03 29.30 26.08
CA ASP A 318 -2.97 27.88 26.41
C ASP A 318 -2.03 27.14 25.43
N ILE A 319 -1.82 25.84 25.66
CA ILE A 319 -1.29 24.92 24.66
C ILE A 319 -2.28 24.74 23.48
N GLY A 320 -1.75 24.64 22.25
CA GLY A 320 -2.57 24.69 21.03
C GLY A 320 -3.37 23.42 20.71
N TYR A 321 -2.80 22.25 20.99
CA TYR A 321 -3.39 20.93 20.68
C TYR A 321 -4.40 20.52 21.76
N ASN A 322 -5.47 19.78 21.40
CA ASN A 322 -6.39 19.18 22.38
C ASN A 322 -5.71 18.04 23.15
N TYR A 323 -4.84 17.27 22.49
CA TYR A 323 -4.06 16.21 23.10
C TYR A 323 -2.63 16.19 22.55
N LEU A 324 -1.71 15.70 23.38
CA LEU A 324 -0.36 15.35 22.98
C LEU A 324 -0.11 13.88 23.32
N ILE A 325 0.69 13.17 22.51
CA ILE A 325 1.04 11.77 22.75
C ILE A 325 2.56 11.63 22.66
N ASP A 326 3.19 11.06 23.68
CA ASP A 326 4.63 10.86 23.69
C ASP A 326 5.07 9.56 22.96
N PRO A 327 6.37 9.42 22.62
CA PRO A 327 6.93 8.20 22.05
C PRO A 327 6.69 6.89 22.82
N THR A 328 6.33 6.92 24.11
CA THR A 328 5.99 5.72 24.89
C THR A 328 4.48 5.42 24.91
N GLY A 329 3.66 6.30 24.33
CA GLY A 329 2.22 6.12 24.17
C GLY A 329 1.37 6.78 25.25
N VAL A 330 1.94 7.61 26.13
CA VAL A 330 1.17 8.34 27.14
C VAL A 330 0.42 9.49 26.47
N ILE A 331 -0.89 9.56 26.70
CA ILE A 331 -1.77 10.63 26.19
C ILE A 331 -1.89 11.72 27.26
N TYR A 332 -1.54 12.96 26.91
CA TYR A 332 -1.63 14.13 27.76
C TYR A 332 -2.81 15.02 27.32
N GLU A 333 -3.61 15.46 28.28
CA GLU A 333 -4.65 16.47 28.09
C GLU A 333 -3.99 17.82 27.75
N GLY A 334 -4.21 18.29 26.53
CA GLY A 334 -3.75 19.59 26.05
C GLY A 334 -4.72 20.70 26.44
N ARG A 335 -5.32 21.36 25.45
CA ARG A 335 -6.25 22.50 25.57
C ARG A 335 -7.31 22.31 26.66
N ALA A 336 -7.41 23.27 27.58
CA ALA A 336 -8.44 23.27 28.62
C ALA A 336 -9.86 23.34 28.02
N GLY A 337 -10.81 22.68 28.69
CA GLY A 337 -12.21 22.56 28.22
C GLY A 337 -12.53 21.22 27.54
N GLY A 338 -11.54 20.38 27.27
CA GLY A 338 -11.73 19.01 26.79
C GLY A 338 -11.77 18.86 25.27
N ASP A 339 -12.36 17.77 24.80
CA ASP A 339 -12.26 17.27 23.43
C ASP A 339 -13.14 17.99 22.38
N ASP A 340 -13.96 18.96 22.80
CA ASP A 340 -14.72 19.88 21.91
C ASP A 340 -14.23 21.34 22.02
N ALA A 341 -13.18 21.60 22.81
CA ALA A 341 -12.59 22.93 22.94
C ALA A 341 -11.84 23.31 21.66
N VAL A 342 -12.08 24.50 21.12
CA VAL A 342 -11.37 25.02 19.96
C VAL A 342 -9.91 25.30 20.35
N GLY A 343 -9.00 24.59 19.69
CA GLY A 343 -7.56 24.71 19.86
C GLY A 343 -6.94 25.87 19.08
N PHE A 344 -5.61 25.83 19.01
CA PHE A 344 -4.74 26.75 18.29
C PHE A 344 -3.63 25.96 17.58
N HIS A 345 -3.98 24.81 16.98
CA HIS A 345 -3.04 23.85 16.40
C HIS A 345 -2.89 23.98 14.88
N ASP A 346 -3.93 24.45 14.18
CA ASP A 346 -3.91 24.75 12.75
C ASP A 346 -4.52 26.14 12.46
N THR A 347 -4.72 26.50 11.19
CA THR A 347 -5.36 27.78 10.80
C THR A 347 -6.88 27.70 10.71
N ALA A 348 -7.48 26.57 11.11
CA ALA A 348 -8.83 26.13 10.80
C ALA A 348 -9.57 25.50 12.01
N ASN A 349 -9.09 25.68 13.25
CA ASN A 349 -9.46 24.95 14.49
C ASN A 349 -10.96 24.76 14.81
N TYR A 350 -11.87 25.45 14.13
CA TYR A 350 -13.31 25.42 14.42
C TYR A 350 -13.98 24.13 13.91
N GLY A 351 -14.04 23.12 14.79
CA GLY A 351 -14.69 21.83 14.54
C GLY A 351 -13.71 20.68 14.31
N SER A 352 -12.44 20.88 14.67
CA SER A 352 -11.42 19.84 14.74
C SER A 352 -11.10 19.45 16.18
N MET A 353 -10.51 18.26 16.34
CA MET A 353 -9.71 17.89 17.51
C MET A 353 -8.26 17.74 17.05
N GLY A 354 -7.36 18.59 17.54
CA GLY A 354 -5.93 18.54 17.22
C GLY A 354 -5.17 17.60 18.15
N VAL A 355 -4.43 16.65 17.60
CA VAL A 355 -3.59 15.70 18.35
C VAL A 355 -2.16 15.76 17.83
N ALA A 356 -1.20 16.14 18.69
CA ALA A 356 0.21 16.16 18.34
C ALA A 356 0.95 14.91 18.84
N LEU A 357 1.66 14.23 17.95
CA LEU A 357 2.69 13.29 18.36
C LEU A 357 3.97 14.06 18.70
N ILE A 358 4.43 13.95 19.93
CA ILE A 358 5.65 14.60 20.40
C ILE A 358 6.84 13.99 19.63
N GLY A 359 7.65 14.84 18.99
CA GLY A 359 8.74 14.46 18.10
C GLY A 359 8.63 15.02 16.68
N SER A 360 9.41 14.45 15.76
CA SER A 360 9.51 14.86 14.35
C SER A 360 9.51 13.63 13.45
N TYR A 361 8.45 13.49 12.66
CA TYR A 361 8.16 12.30 11.84
C TYR A 361 8.28 12.58 10.34
N SER A 362 9.26 13.41 9.98
CA SER A 362 9.59 13.70 8.58
C SER A 362 10.45 12.61 7.95
N THR A 363 11.43 12.07 8.68
CA THR A 363 12.38 11.04 8.19
C THR A 363 12.31 9.70 8.92
N VAL A 364 11.62 9.62 10.08
CA VAL A 364 11.40 8.38 10.83
C VAL A 364 9.92 8.14 11.12
N ASP A 365 9.53 6.88 11.26
CA ASP A 365 8.14 6.51 11.58
C ASP A 365 7.79 6.75 13.05
N PRO A 366 6.52 7.05 13.37
CA PRO A 366 6.05 7.15 14.75
C PRO A 366 6.14 5.79 15.48
N PRO A 367 6.62 5.76 16.74
CA PRO A 367 6.69 4.55 17.56
C PRO A 367 5.35 3.82 17.64
N ALA A 368 5.41 2.48 17.68
CA ALA A 368 4.21 1.63 17.67
C ALA A 368 3.28 1.91 18.87
N ALA A 369 3.81 2.32 20.03
CA ALA A 369 3.02 2.73 21.19
C ALA A 369 2.27 4.04 20.92
N ALA A 370 2.98 5.12 20.59
CA ALA A 370 2.41 6.43 20.24
C ALA A 370 1.33 6.33 19.14
N PHE A 371 1.61 5.57 18.07
CA PHE A 371 0.66 5.37 16.97
C PHE A 371 -0.56 4.53 17.38
N THR A 372 -0.44 3.61 18.34
CA THR A 372 -1.57 2.82 18.84
C THR A 372 -2.45 3.65 19.78
N SER A 373 -1.86 4.39 20.72
CA SER A 373 -2.59 5.35 21.56
C SER A 373 -3.31 6.42 20.73
N LEU A 374 -2.74 6.84 19.58
CA LEU A 374 -3.41 7.68 18.62
C LEU A 374 -4.63 6.98 17.99
N VAL A 375 -4.49 5.75 17.52
CA VAL A 375 -5.62 4.96 16.98
C VAL A 375 -6.74 4.85 18.02
N ASP A 376 -6.43 4.49 19.27
CA ASP A 376 -7.40 4.34 20.36
C ASP A 376 -8.15 5.66 20.65
N LEU A 377 -7.43 6.77 20.69
CA LEU A 377 -8.00 8.11 20.94
C LEU A 377 -8.91 8.58 19.80
N LEU A 378 -8.49 8.37 18.54
CA LEU A 378 -9.30 8.75 17.38
C LEU A 378 -10.50 7.80 17.22
N ALA A 379 -10.39 6.52 17.58
CA ALA A 379 -11.50 5.56 17.54
C ALA A 379 -12.55 5.84 18.61
N TRP A 380 -12.13 6.23 19.82
CA TRP A 380 -13.04 6.74 20.84
C TRP A 380 -13.78 8.00 20.34
N LYS A 381 -13.05 9.01 19.85
CA LYS A 381 -13.68 10.27 19.39
C LYS A 381 -14.60 10.05 18.18
N ALA A 382 -14.23 9.15 17.27
CA ALA A 382 -15.05 8.77 16.13
C ALA A 382 -16.36 8.10 16.57
N ALA A 383 -16.31 7.13 17.49
CA ALA A 383 -17.50 6.49 18.06
C ALA A 383 -18.37 7.48 18.87
N GLN A 384 -17.75 8.44 19.56
CA GLN A 384 -18.44 9.49 20.32
C GLN A 384 -19.22 10.48 19.42
N ARG A 385 -18.89 10.57 18.11
CA ARG A 385 -19.41 11.60 17.18
C ARG A 385 -19.96 11.08 15.86
N ASP A 386 -20.05 9.77 15.67
CA ASP A 386 -20.47 9.13 14.41
C ASP A 386 -19.62 9.60 13.20
N ILE A 387 -18.31 9.78 13.42
CA ILE A 387 -17.37 10.21 12.38
C ILE A 387 -16.81 8.99 11.67
N ASN A 388 -17.22 8.75 10.42
CA ASN A 388 -16.61 7.74 9.55
C ASN A 388 -15.10 8.06 9.32
N PRO A 389 -14.13 7.23 9.79
CA PRO A 389 -12.70 7.50 9.65
C PRO A 389 -12.15 7.36 8.23
N LEU A 390 -12.80 6.58 7.36
CA LEU A 390 -12.45 6.46 5.94
C LEU A 390 -13.07 7.58 5.10
N GLY A 391 -14.12 8.23 5.61
CA GLY A 391 -14.91 9.24 4.91
C GLY A 391 -14.28 10.63 4.85
N SER A 392 -14.92 11.47 4.04
CA SER A 392 -14.64 12.91 3.92
C SER A 392 -15.93 13.71 4.12
N SER A 393 -15.85 14.87 4.76
CA SER A 393 -17.02 15.72 5.03
C SER A 393 -16.68 17.21 5.00
N TYR A 394 -17.70 18.06 5.16
CA TYR A 394 -17.54 19.51 5.19
C TYR A 394 -16.85 19.97 6.49
N TYR A 395 -15.65 20.54 6.35
CA TYR A 395 -14.89 21.13 7.45
C TYR A 395 -15.22 22.63 7.56
N HIS A 396 -16.02 22.98 8.57
CA HIS A 396 -16.42 24.37 8.78
C HIS A 396 -15.24 25.32 9.01
N GLY A 397 -14.30 24.96 9.87
CA GLY A 397 -13.14 25.79 10.14
C GLY A 397 -12.22 25.99 8.93
N CYS A 398 -12.15 25.01 8.02
CA CYS A 398 -11.52 25.19 6.71
C CYS A 398 -12.16 26.33 5.91
N THR A 399 -13.49 26.52 6.00
CA THR A 399 -14.20 27.63 5.34
C THR A 399 -13.82 29.00 5.92
N LEU A 400 -13.50 29.06 7.21
CA LEU A 400 -13.05 30.30 7.87
C LEU A 400 -11.60 30.65 7.48
N SER A 401 -10.79 29.64 7.18
CA SER A 401 -9.37 29.80 6.88
C SER A 401 -9.09 30.07 5.41
N SER A 402 -8.44 31.19 5.08
CA SER A 402 -7.91 31.45 3.73
C SER A 402 -6.96 30.35 3.27
N LEU A 403 -6.09 29.87 4.17
CA LEU A 403 -5.06 28.87 3.89
C LEU A 403 -5.59 27.43 3.77
N CYS A 404 -6.88 27.20 4.01
CA CYS A 404 -7.55 25.93 3.72
C CYS A 404 -8.56 26.05 2.57
N ARG A 405 -9.49 27.02 2.61
CA ARG A 405 -10.55 27.17 1.59
C ARG A 405 -10.04 27.47 0.18
N ASN A 406 -8.85 28.06 0.04
CA ASN A 406 -8.27 28.36 -1.27
C ASN A 406 -7.67 27.12 -1.94
N TYR A 407 -7.31 26.09 -1.16
CA TYR A 407 -6.71 24.84 -1.65
C TYR A 407 -7.66 23.64 -1.59
N THR A 408 -8.77 23.76 -0.84
CA THR A 408 -9.76 22.69 -0.67
C THR A 408 -11.09 23.04 -1.35
N PRO A 409 -11.45 22.40 -2.48
CA PRO A 409 -12.76 22.54 -3.10
C PRO A 409 -13.90 22.26 -2.11
N ASN A 410 -14.87 23.18 -2.04
CA ASN A 410 -16.05 23.12 -1.16
C ASN A 410 -15.73 22.95 0.35
N ALA A 411 -14.48 23.17 0.79
CA ALA A 411 -14.02 22.88 2.14
C ALA A 411 -14.29 21.43 2.61
N VAL A 412 -14.20 20.45 1.70
CA VAL A 412 -14.36 19.02 2.01
C VAL A 412 -13.00 18.35 2.19
N LEU A 413 -12.73 17.80 3.38
CA LEU A 413 -11.51 17.05 3.70
C LEU A 413 -11.85 15.66 4.23
N ALA A 414 -10.85 14.78 4.27
CA ALA A 414 -10.94 13.51 4.99
C ALA A 414 -11.10 13.76 6.50
N ASN A 415 -12.00 13.01 7.14
CA ASN A 415 -12.40 13.22 8.52
C ASN A 415 -11.26 13.00 9.53
N ILE A 416 -10.23 12.21 9.17
CA ILE A 416 -8.93 12.19 9.84
C ILE A 416 -7.87 12.68 8.84
N THR A 417 -7.06 13.67 9.21
CA THR A 417 -6.14 14.33 8.28
C THR A 417 -4.87 14.82 9.00
N GLY A 418 -3.79 15.10 8.27
CA GLY A 418 -2.61 15.78 8.80
C GLY A 418 -2.69 17.30 8.61
N HIS A 419 -1.90 18.06 9.38
CA HIS A 419 -1.87 19.53 9.30
C HIS A 419 -1.66 20.03 7.86
N ARG A 420 -0.65 19.55 7.14
CA ARG A 420 -0.34 19.91 5.74
C ARG A 420 -1.47 19.67 4.72
N GLN A 421 -2.47 18.84 5.02
CA GLN A 421 -3.66 18.73 4.17
C GLN A 421 -4.71 19.80 4.47
N VAL A 422 -4.72 20.36 5.69
CA VAL A 422 -5.52 21.53 6.07
C VAL A 422 -4.86 22.82 5.59
N THR A 423 -3.53 22.88 5.58
CA THR A 423 -2.71 24.05 5.20
C THR A 423 -1.66 23.71 4.13
N PRO A 424 -2.07 23.35 2.89
CA PRO A 424 -1.13 22.98 1.83
C PRO A 424 -0.11 24.09 1.52
N ASN A 425 1.16 23.70 1.38
CA ASN A 425 2.30 24.58 1.13
C ASN A 425 2.64 25.58 2.27
N HIS A 426 2.05 25.43 3.46
CA HIS A 426 2.32 26.30 4.62
C HIS A 426 2.85 25.56 5.86
N THR A 427 3.03 24.24 5.78
CA THR A 427 3.70 23.43 6.83
C THR A 427 4.15 22.09 6.23
N THR A 428 5.17 21.47 6.85
CA THR A 428 5.59 20.08 6.58
C THR A 428 4.86 19.05 7.46
N CYS A 429 4.20 19.50 8.53
CA CYS A 429 3.58 18.69 9.57
C CYS A 429 2.42 17.79 9.05
N PRO A 430 2.25 16.54 9.51
CA PRO A 430 2.99 15.83 10.58
C PRO A 430 4.29 15.17 10.11
N GLY A 431 4.90 15.64 9.01
CA GLY A 431 6.10 15.06 8.41
C GLY A 431 5.78 13.92 7.44
N ASP A 432 6.67 13.69 6.47
CA ASP A 432 6.42 12.78 5.34
C ASP A 432 6.25 11.31 5.73
N ARG A 433 7.02 10.80 6.71
CA ARG A 433 6.81 9.44 7.22
C ARG A 433 5.45 9.28 7.88
N PHE A 434 5.01 10.23 8.70
CA PHE A 434 3.65 10.16 9.25
C PHE A 434 2.59 10.32 8.15
N ALA A 435 2.74 11.29 7.26
CA ALA A 435 1.77 11.57 6.21
C ALA A 435 1.51 10.36 5.30
N SER A 436 2.55 9.57 4.99
CA SER A 436 2.39 8.33 4.22
C SER A 436 1.57 7.24 4.95
N ARG A 437 1.49 7.30 6.29
CA ARG A 437 0.72 6.38 7.15
C ARG A 437 -0.70 6.85 7.48
N LEU A 438 -1.14 8.02 6.99
CA LEU A 438 -2.54 8.45 7.15
C LEU A 438 -3.59 7.44 6.64
N PRO A 439 -3.36 6.69 5.53
CA PRO A 439 -4.27 5.61 5.12
C PRO A 439 -4.32 4.44 6.11
N GLU A 440 -3.19 4.02 6.69
CA GLU A 440 -3.11 2.98 7.73
C GLU A 440 -3.86 3.44 9.00
N LEU A 441 -3.63 4.68 9.43
CA LEU A 441 -4.29 5.28 10.58
C LEU A 441 -5.82 5.22 10.42
N ARG A 442 -6.34 5.69 9.29
CA ARG A 442 -7.79 5.66 9.00
C ARG A 442 -8.34 4.24 9.01
N GLN A 443 -7.65 3.27 8.40
CA GLN A 443 -8.06 1.86 8.39
C GLN A 443 -8.05 1.24 9.80
N ARG A 444 -7.04 1.54 10.63
CA ARG A 444 -6.94 1.01 12.00
C ARG A 444 -7.95 1.63 12.96
N VAL A 445 -8.22 2.93 12.83
CA VAL A 445 -9.29 3.61 13.58
C VAL A 445 -10.65 3.03 13.20
N GLN A 446 -10.93 2.90 11.90
CA GLN A 446 -12.13 2.24 11.38
C GLN A 446 -12.25 0.77 11.86
N ALA A 447 -11.14 0.03 11.94
CA ALA A 447 -11.13 -1.36 12.45
C ALA A 447 -11.56 -1.49 13.91
N GLN A 448 -11.29 -0.48 14.75
CA GLN A 448 -11.79 -0.45 16.13
C GLN A 448 -13.27 -0.06 16.26
N LEU A 449 -13.85 0.58 15.23
CA LEU A 449 -15.28 0.89 15.20
C LEU A 449 -16.14 -0.34 14.82
N VAL A 450 -15.54 -1.39 14.24
CA VAL A 450 -16.28 -2.60 13.86
C VAL A 450 -16.81 -3.29 15.12
N PRO A 451 -18.14 -3.44 15.28
CA PRO A 451 -18.69 -4.04 16.48
C PRO A 451 -18.19 -5.49 16.66
N PRO A 452 -17.87 -5.94 17.90
CA PRO A 452 -17.57 -7.35 18.22
C PRO A 452 -18.75 -8.33 18.02
N ALA A 453 -19.73 -7.97 17.19
CA ALA A 453 -20.79 -8.82 16.71
C ALA A 453 -20.48 -9.38 15.31
N GLN A 454 -19.71 -8.67 14.46
CA GLN A 454 -19.38 -9.13 13.11
C GLN A 454 -17.86 -9.23 12.96
N ARG A 455 -17.33 -10.45 13.05
CA ARG A 455 -15.89 -10.71 12.99
C ARG A 455 -15.63 -11.97 12.15
N LEU A 456 -14.75 -11.83 11.17
CA LEU A 456 -14.37 -12.93 10.27
C LEU A 456 -12.86 -13.13 10.32
N GLU A 457 -12.44 -14.37 10.52
CA GLU A 457 -11.04 -14.79 10.59
C GLU A 457 -10.65 -15.58 9.34
N LEU A 458 -9.44 -15.36 8.83
CA LEU A 458 -8.84 -16.13 7.73
C LEU A 458 -7.95 -17.21 8.34
N SER A 459 -8.52 -18.41 8.52
CA SER A 459 -7.91 -19.50 9.29
C SER A 459 -6.92 -20.38 8.50
N ASP A 460 -7.05 -20.41 7.17
CA ASP A 460 -6.15 -21.16 6.27
C ASP A 460 -6.15 -20.52 4.87
N VAL A 461 -5.01 -20.61 4.17
CA VAL A 461 -4.83 -20.17 2.78
C VAL A 461 -3.90 -21.17 2.09
N ARG A 462 -4.43 -21.92 1.12
CA ARG A 462 -3.71 -22.99 0.41
C ARG A 462 -3.65 -22.69 -1.08
N TYR A 463 -2.52 -22.99 -1.71
CA TYR A 463 -2.35 -22.89 -3.15
C TYR A 463 -2.27 -24.32 -3.71
N GLU A 464 -2.94 -24.60 -4.82
CA GLU A 464 -2.87 -25.93 -5.45
C GLU A 464 -1.46 -26.21 -5.97
N HIS A 465 -0.84 -25.20 -6.58
CA HIS A 465 0.56 -25.17 -7.00
C HIS A 465 1.18 -23.79 -6.68
N THR A 466 2.48 -23.74 -6.41
CA THR A 466 3.25 -22.47 -6.27
C THR A 466 4.20 -22.21 -7.45
N SER A 467 4.24 -23.13 -8.43
CA SER A 467 4.96 -22.97 -9.69
C SER A 467 4.07 -23.41 -10.85
N LEU A 468 3.95 -22.56 -11.86
CA LEU A 468 3.04 -22.72 -13.00
C LEU A 468 3.64 -22.07 -14.27
N ALA A 469 3.14 -22.43 -15.44
CA ALA A 469 3.46 -21.75 -16.70
C ALA A 469 2.65 -20.46 -16.86
N ALA A 470 3.18 -19.51 -17.63
CA ALA A 470 2.38 -18.39 -18.11
C ALA A 470 1.15 -18.90 -18.91
N GLY A 471 -0.04 -18.39 -18.55
CA GLY A 471 -1.33 -18.82 -19.08
C GLY A 471 -2.08 -19.85 -18.22
N GLU A 472 -1.40 -20.59 -17.34
CA GLU A 472 -2.04 -21.54 -16.40
C GLU A 472 -2.79 -20.80 -15.28
N LEU A 473 -3.73 -21.50 -14.62
CA LEU A 473 -4.53 -20.95 -13.52
C LEU A 473 -3.91 -21.25 -12.16
N LEU A 474 -3.61 -20.20 -11.39
CA LEU A 474 -3.31 -20.32 -9.97
C LEU A 474 -4.63 -20.44 -9.19
N LYS A 475 -4.92 -21.64 -8.67
CA LYS A 475 -6.04 -21.90 -7.76
C LYS A 475 -5.61 -21.70 -6.31
N VAL A 476 -6.37 -20.88 -5.59
CA VAL A 476 -6.16 -20.53 -4.18
C VAL A 476 -7.41 -20.88 -3.39
N ILE A 477 -7.25 -21.55 -2.25
CA ILE A 477 -8.34 -21.97 -1.36
C ILE A 477 -8.20 -21.22 -0.04
N PHE A 478 -9.22 -20.45 0.33
CA PHE A 478 -9.29 -19.66 1.55
C PHE A 478 -10.29 -20.32 2.52
N THR A 479 -9.92 -20.53 3.79
CA THR A 479 -10.85 -21.02 4.82
C THR A 479 -11.16 -19.89 5.79
N VAL A 480 -12.41 -19.40 5.78
CA VAL A 480 -12.87 -18.36 6.70
C VAL A 480 -13.71 -18.93 7.84
N HIS A 481 -13.65 -18.28 9.01
CA HIS A 481 -14.41 -18.65 10.21
C HIS A 481 -15.09 -17.41 10.82
N ASN A 482 -16.40 -17.47 11.06
CA ASN A 482 -17.14 -16.38 11.69
C ASN A 482 -16.99 -16.46 13.22
N THR A 483 -16.07 -15.64 13.77
CA THR A 483 -15.82 -15.48 15.21
C THR A 483 -16.71 -14.41 15.86
N GLY A 484 -17.66 -13.86 15.10
CA GLY A 484 -18.68 -12.93 15.58
C GLY A 484 -19.83 -13.59 16.35
N ARG A 485 -20.86 -12.78 16.59
CA ARG A 485 -22.14 -13.13 17.22
C ARG A 485 -23.34 -12.89 16.29
N GLU A 486 -23.10 -12.27 15.13
CA GLU A 486 -24.05 -12.05 14.04
C GLU A 486 -23.57 -12.75 12.77
N ALA A 487 -24.49 -13.02 11.86
CA ALA A 487 -24.18 -13.69 10.60
C ALA A 487 -23.43 -12.76 9.63
N VAL A 488 -22.39 -13.28 9.00
CA VAL A 488 -21.59 -12.57 7.98
C VAL A 488 -22.22 -12.80 6.61
N VAL A 489 -22.23 -11.76 5.75
CA VAL A 489 -22.76 -11.85 4.38
C VAL A 489 -21.72 -11.33 3.39
N GLY A 490 -21.49 -12.09 2.31
CA GLY A 490 -20.59 -11.71 1.23
C GLY A 490 -21.19 -10.69 0.25
N GLN A 491 -20.44 -10.43 -0.83
CA GLN A 491 -20.91 -9.80 -2.06
C GLN A 491 -20.21 -10.43 -3.26
N ALA A 492 -20.65 -10.11 -4.48
CA ALA A 492 -20.02 -10.61 -5.70
C ALA A 492 -18.52 -10.22 -5.83
N PRO A 493 -17.69 -11.05 -6.51
CA PRO A 493 -18.04 -12.29 -7.19
C PRO A 493 -18.10 -13.51 -6.25
N GLU A 494 -19.26 -14.15 -6.18
CA GLU A 494 -19.44 -15.45 -5.52
C GLU A 494 -19.12 -16.61 -6.48
N ALA A 495 -18.99 -17.83 -5.95
CA ALA A 495 -18.91 -19.05 -6.77
C ALA A 495 -20.20 -19.24 -7.60
N ALA A 496 -20.07 -19.66 -8.86
CA ALA A 496 -21.20 -19.80 -9.78
C ALA A 496 -21.90 -21.19 -9.68
N PRO A 497 -23.17 -21.31 -10.11
CA PRO A 497 -23.88 -22.58 -10.16
C PRO A 497 -23.33 -23.55 -11.22
N LEU A 498 -23.48 -24.86 -10.97
CA LEU A 498 -23.17 -25.91 -11.94
C LEU A 498 -24.14 -25.90 -13.13
N GLY A 499 -23.73 -25.21 -14.19
CA GLY A 499 -24.47 -25.14 -15.46
C GLY A 499 -25.84 -24.48 -15.31
N LEU A 500 -26.83 -24.96 -16.06
CA LEU A 500 -28.20 -24.40 -16.10
C LEU A 500 -29.07 -24.76 -14.87
N VAL A 501 -28.48 -25.24 -13.76
CA VAL A 501 -29.19 -25.61 -12.53
C VAL A 501 -28.94 -24.55 -11.45
N PRO A 502 -29.84 -23.56 -11.23
CA PRO A 502 -29.50 -22.32 -10.50
C PRO A 502 -29.34 -22.46 -8.97
N ALA A 503 -29.28 -23.69 -8.43
CA ALA A 503 -29.47 -23.98 -7.01
C ALA A 503 -28.26 -24.63 -6.31
N GLN A 504 -27.18 -24.96 -7.03
CA GLN A 504 -25.96 -25.55 -6.45
C GLN A 504 -24.72 -24.84 -6.98
N LEU A 505 -24.15 -23.96 -6.15
CA LEU A 505 -22.87 -23.29 -6.40
C LEU A 505 -21.73 -24.30 -6.25
N THR A 506 -20.73 -24.27 -7.14
CA THR A 506 -19.49 -25.05 -6.99
C THR A 506 -18.28 -24.13 -6.91
N LEU A 507 -17.36 -24.46 -6.00
CA LEU A 507 -16.09 -23.73 -5.86
C LEU A 507 -15.17 -23.90 -7.09
N GLU A 508 -15.43 -24.89 -7.94
CA GLU A 508 -14.71 -25.09 -9.22
C GLU A 508 -15.10 -24.04 -10.27
N GLU A 509 -16.26 -23.41 -10.13
CA GLU A 509 -16.76 -22.30 -10.96
C GLU A 509 -16.72 -20.98 -10.18
N SER A 510 -15.75 -20.84 -9.27
CA SER A 510 -15.34 -19.54 -8.71
C SER A 510 -14.78 -18.62 -9.78
N HIS A 511 -15.04 -17.32 -9.65
CA HIS A 511 -14.60 -16.31 -10.62
C HIS A 511 -13.08 -16.29 -10.80
N VAL A 512 -12.62 -16.28 -12.05
CA VAL A 512 -11.20 -16.13 -12.40
C VAL A 512 -10.85 -14.66 -12.64
N TYR A 513 -9.72 -14.18 -12.14
CA TYR A 513 -9.12 -12.93 -12.60
C TYR A 513 -7.95 -13.19 -13.55
N ASP A 514 -7.79 -12.40 -14.60
CA ASP A 514 -6.53 -12.31 -15.34
C ASP A 514 -5.52 -11.45 -14.55
N GLU A 515 -4.20 -11.68 -14.73
CA GLU A 515 -3.15 -10.95 -14.00
C GLU A 515 -3.25 -9.42 -14.14
N GLY A 516 -3.80 -8.90 -15.25
CA GLY A 516 -4.01 -7.46 -15.46
C GLY A 516 -5.34 -6.92 -14.92
N GLU A 517 -6.19 -7.74 -14.29
CA GLU A 517 -7.51 -7.34 -13.80
C GLU A 517 -7.54 -7.00 -12.30
N CYS A 518 -8.54 -6.23 -11.90
CA CYS A 518 -8.94 -6.07 -10.50
C CYS A 518 -10.47 -6.22 -10.35
N PHE A 519 -11.00 -6.12 -9.13
CA PHE A 519 -12.45 -6.16 -8.86
C PHE A 519 -13.29 -5.07 -9.59
N MET A 520 -12.66 -4.07 -10.23
CA MET A 520 -13.35 -3.06 -11.07
C MET A 520 -13.17 -3.29 -12.59
N SER A 521 -12.40 -4.30 -13.01
CA SER A 521 -12.33 -4.73 -14.41
C SER A 521 -13.65 -5.38 -14.84
N ASN A 522 -13.96 -5.43 -16.13
CA ASN A 522 -15.24 -5.95 -16.62
C ASN A 522 -15.29 -7.50 -16.61
N PRO A 523 -16.27 -8.17 -15.96
CA PRO A 523 -17.44 -7.61 -15.25
C PRO A 523 -17.08 -7.04 -13.88
N ALA A 524 -17.44 -5.78 -13.63
CA ALA A 524 -17.05 -5.08 -12.41
C ALA A 524 -17.90 -5.51 -11.20
N PHE A 525 -17.24 -5.61 -10.05
CA PHE A 525 -17.84 -5.90 -8.75
C PHE A 525 -17.55 -4.76 -7.77
N PRO A 526 -18.25 -3.60 -7.88
CA PRO A 526 -18.10 -2.48 -6.96
C PRO A 526 -18.20 -2.89 -5.50
N LYS A 527 -17.57 -2.10 -4.63
CA LYS A 527 -17.66 -2.28 -3.19
C LYS A 527 -19.12 -2.01 -2.74
N GLU A 528 -19.71 -2.95 -2.02
CA GLU A 528 -20.99 -2.78 -1.33
C GLU A 528 -20.73 -2.51 0.15
N GLU A 529 -21.40 -1.51 0.74
CA GLU A 529 -21.25 -1.20 2.17
C GLU A 529 -21.73 -2.36 3.07
N GLY A 530 -20.92 -2.72 4.06
CA GLY A 530 -21.28 -3.76 5.03
C GLY A 530 -21.14 -5.20 4.53
N ARG A 531 -20.35 -5.44 3.47
CA ARG A 531 -20.17 -6.77 2.86
C ARG A 531 -18.77 -7.32 3.04
N PHE A 532 -18.64 -8.64 3.11
CA PHE A 532 -17.34 -9.29 3.30
C PHE A 532 -16.78 -9.90 2.01
N ARG A 533 -15.48 -9.69 1.77
CA ARG A 533 -14.71 -10.38 0.71
C ARG A 533 -13.38 -10.91 1.24
N VAL A 534 -12.97 -12.08 0.76
CA VAL A 534 -11.57 -12.54 0.85
C VAL A 534 -10.73 -11.85 -0.22
N LEU A 535 -9.45 -11.68 0.06
CA LEU A 535 -8.54 -10.84 -0.70
C LEU A 535 -7.29 -11.61 -1.12
N LEU A 536 -6.75 -11.26 -2.28
CA LEU A 536 -5.42 -11.68 -2.73
C LEU A 536 -4.75 -10.53 -3.51
N GLY A 537 -3.43 -10.41 -3.38
CA GLY A 537 -2.65 -9.49 -4.18
C GLY A 537 -1.15 -9.69 -4.03
N PRO A 538 -0.33 -9.18 -4.97
CA PRO A 538 1.12 -9.25 -4.88
C PRO A 538 1.67 -8.16 -3.96
N VAL A 539 2.78 -8.47 -3.28
CA VAL A 539 3.51 -7.53 -2.42
C VAL A 539 4.30 -6.54 -3.28
N GLU A 540 4.87 -7.03 -4.38
CA GLU A 540 5.67 -6.29 -5.36
C GLU A 540 4.78 -5.32 -6.16
N ALA A 541 5.11 -4.03 -6.16
CA ALA A 541 4.25 -2.98 -6.72
C ALA A 541 4.15 -3.06 -8.26
N GLU A 542 5.21 -3.50 -8.92
CA GLU A 542 5.30 -3.77 -10.36
C GLU A 542 4.42 -4.94 -10.81
N ARG A 543 3.94 -5.77 -9.88
CA ARG A 543 2.97 -6.84 -10.12
C ARG A 543 1.53 -6.41 -9.83
N GLN A 544 1.29 -5.25 -9.21
CA GLN A 544 -0.06 -4.83 -8.83
C GLN A 544 -0.84 -4.30 -10.05
N PRO A 545 -2.04 -4.84 -10.34
CA PRO A 545 -2.89 -4.39 -11.44
C PRO A 545 -3.37 -2.95 -11.24
N GLY A 546 -3.33 -2.15 -12.31
CA GLY A 546 -3.92 -0.82 -12.33
C GLY A 546 -5.45 -0.91 -12.16
N CYS A 547 -5.98 -0.26 -11.13
CA CYS A 547 -7.40 -0.30 -10.78
C CYS A 547 -7.96 1.12 -10.65
N ALA A 548 -9.23 1.33 -11.03
CA ALA A 548 -9.89 2.64 -11.00
C ALA A 548 -10.09 3.20 -9.57
N GLU A 549 -9.97 2.35 -8.55
CA GLU A 549 -10.05 2.72 -7.14
C GLU A 549 -8.85 2.15 -6.36
N ALA A 550 -8.58 2.71 -5.19
CA ALA A 550 -7.61 2.15 -4.25
C ALA A 550 -7.98 0.70 -3.86
N THR A 551 -7.05 -0.22 -4.16
CA THR A 551 -7.14 -1.67 -3.89
C THR A 551 -6.60 -2.05 -2.51
N GLY A 552 -5.80 -1.17 -1.88
CA GLY A 552 -5.04 -1.48 -0.66
C GLY A 552 -3.96 -2.56 -0.85
N GLY A 553 -3.52 -2.82 -2.09
CA GLY A 553 -2.66 -3.95 -2.44
C GLY A 553 -3.43 -5.24 -2.78
N TYR A 554 -4.76 -5.22 -2.76
CA TYR A 554 -5.62 -6.38 -3.00
C TYR A 554 -6.54 -6.16 -4.22
N PRO A 555 -6.02 -6.37 -5.45
CA PRO A 555 -6.77 -6.24 -6.70
C PRO A 555 -7.84 -7.31 -6.87
N TRP A 556 -7.56 -8.55 -6.43
CA TRP A 556 -8.41 -9.71 -6.63
C TRP A 556 -9.20 -10.00 -5.35
N ARG A 557 -10.52 -10.11 -5.47
CA ARG A 557 -11.44 -10.20 -4.33
C ARG A 557 -12.57 -11.18 -4.63
N TRP A 558 -12.90 -12.06 -3.69
CA TRP A 558 -13.99 -13.04 -3.86
C TRP A 558 -15.01 -12.98 -2.72
N GLY A 559 -16.25 -13.27 -3.09
CA GLY A 559 -17.41 -13.28 -2.22
C GLY A 559 -17.55 -14.55 -1.40
N ILE A 560 -17.95 -14.39 -0.14
CA ILE A 560 -18.44 -15.50 0.68
C ILE A 560 -19.81 -15.88 0.15
N SER A 561 -19.88 -17.00 -0.55
CA SER A 561 -21.13 -17.48 -1.17
C SER A 561 -22.24 -17.68 -0.13
N GLY A 562 -23.27 -16.83 -0.17
CA GLY A 562 -24.36 -16.79 0.82
C GLY A 562 -23.95 -16.51 2.27
N THR A 563 -24.94 -16.46 3.17
CA THR A 563 -24.76 -16.15 4.60
C THR A 563 -23.87 -17.15 5.34
N LEU A 564 -23.04 -16.68 6.26
CA LEU A 564 -22.17 -17.47 7.14
C LEU A 564 -22.50 -17.18 8.62
N GLU A 565 -23.21 -18.11 9.25
CA GLU A 565 -23.68 -18.00 10.64
C GLU A 565 -22.54 -17.92 11.68
N PRO A 566 -22.80 -17.39 12.89
CA PRO A 566 -21.83 -17.37 13.99
C PRO A 566 -21.26 -18.77 14.30
N GLY A 567 -19.93 -18.86 14.42
CA GLY A 567 -19.22 -20.12 14.68
C GLY A 567 -19.14 -21.08 13.47
N ALA A 568 -19.69 -20.71 12.31
CA ALA A 568 -19.53 -21.49 11.08
C ALA A 568 -18.21 -21.16 10.36
N SER A 569 -17.72 -22.13 9.58
CA SER A 569 -16.59 -21.96 8.67
C SER A 569 -17.01 -22.25 7.22
N ARG A 570 -16.30 -21.69 6.25
CA ARG A 570 -16.52 -21.94 4.82
C ARG A 570 -15.21 -21.88 4.05
N GLU A 571 -15.02 -22.83 3.13
CA GLU A 571 -13.98 -22.73 2.11
C GLU A 571 -14.48 -21.89 0.94
N LEU A 572 -13.60 -21.06 0.39
CA LEU A 572 -13.78 -20.30 -0.84
C LEU A 572 -12.63 -20.66 -1.77
N VAL A 573 -12.88 -20.70 -3.08
CA VAL A 573 -11.82 -20.77 -4.08
C VAL A 573 -11.73 -19.43 -4.81
N GLY A 574 -10.51 -18.99 -5.10
CA GLY A 574 -10.20 -17.93 -6.03
C GLY A 574 -9.23 -18.44 -7.09
N TYR A 575 -9.38 -17.95 -8.32
CA TYR A 575 -8.51 -18.31 -9.45
C TYR A 575 -7.86 -17.05 -10.02
N VAL A 576 -6.56 -17.08 -10.28
CA VAL A 576 -5.83 -16.01 -10.99
C VAL A 576 -5.03 -16.61 -12.14
N ARG A 577 -5.22 -16.10 -13.37
CA ARG A 577 -4.41 -16.48 -14.53
C ARG A 577 -3.17 -15.61 -14.62
N LEU A 578 -2.02 -16.19 -14.29
CA LEU A 578 -0.73 -15.50 -14.31
C LEU A 578 -0.02 -15.67 -15.65
N ARG A 579 0.67 -14.63 -16.13
CA ARG A 579 1.13 -14.52 -17.52
C ARG A 579 2.54 -13.98 -17.66
N THR A 580 2.95 -13.07 -16.78
CA THR A 580 4.26 -12.44 -16.82
C THR A 580 5.27 -13.35 -16.12
N PRO A 581 6.26 -13.94 -16.82
CA PRO A 581 7.21 -14.85 -16.17
C PRO A 581 8.02 -14.14 -15.07
N GLY A 582 8.52 -14.91 -14.11
CA GLY A 582 9.31 -14.42 -12.98
C GLY A 582 8.86 -14.99 -11.63
N THR A 583 9.37 -14.42 -10.55
CA THR A 583 9.05 -14.83 -9.16
C THR A 583 8.57 -13.61 -8.38
N PHE A 584 7.52 -13.77 -7.57
CA PHE A 584 6.94 -12.71 -6.75
C PHE A 584 6.14 -13.30 -5.57
N THR A 585 5.62 -12.46 -4.68
CA THR A 585 5.02 -12.87 -3.40
C THR A 585 3.57 -12.46 -3.33
N LEU A 586 2.67 -13.43 -3.19
CA LEU A 586 1.26 -13.17 -2.92
C LEU A 586 0.99 -13.07 -1.42
N GLN A 587 0.09 -12.18 -1.04
CA GLN A 587 -0.45 -12.02 0.31
C GLN A 587 -1.98 -12.04 0.28
N ALA A 588 -2.58 -12.60 1.32
CA ALA A 588 -4.03 -12.71 1.47
C ALA A 588 -4.58 -11.78 2.56
N GLY A 589 -5.91 -11.68 2.63
CA GLY A 589 -6.60 -10.90 3.66
C GLY A 589 -8.12 -11.05 3.61
N ILE A 590 -8.80 -10.27 4.46
CA ILE A 590 -10.26 -10.13 4.50
C ILE A 590 -10.59 -8.65 4.61
N ILE A 591 -11.58 -8.19 3.85
CA ILE A 591 -12.21 -6.88 4.05
C ILE A 591 -13.69 -7.04 4.41
N HIS A 592 -14.13 -6.19 5.32
CA HIS A 592 -15.51 -5.75 5.49
C HIS A 592 -15.61 -4.40 4.75
N GLU A 593 -16.21 -4.39 3.56
CA GLU A 593 -16.15 -3.28 2.60
C GLU A 593 -16.74 -1.99 3.18
N TYR A 594 -16.00 -0.89 3.00
CA TYR A 594 -16.15 0.41 3.69
C TYR A 594 -16.11 0.39 5.23
N VAL A 595 -15.96 -0.78 5.88
CA VAL A 595 -16.13 -0.94 7.34
C VAL A 595 -14.85 -1.40 8.07
N ALA A 596 -13.91 -2.10 7.44
CA ALA A 596 -12.46 -2.22 7.76
C ALA A 596 -11.83 -3.45 7.08
N TYR A 597 -10.49 -3.54 7.06
CA TYR A 597 -9.83 -4.83 6.85
C TYR A 597 -9.85 -5.64 8.16
N MET A 598 -10.28 -6.90 8.10
CA MET A 598 -10.24 -7.84 9.22
C MET A 598 -8.91 -8.62 9.27
N ALA A 599 -8.26 -8.80 8.12
CA ALA A 599 -6.93 -9.37 7.98
C ALA A 599 -6.21 -8.75 6.78
N GLN A 600 -4.90 -8.52 6.91
CA GLN A 600 -4.00 -8.02 5.85
C GLN A 600 -2.64 -8.72 6.00
N ALA A 601 -1.91 -8.88 4.91
CA ALA A 601 -0.55 -9.43 4.87
C ALA A 601 -0.41 -10.84 5.48
N VAL A 602 -1.48 -11.64 5.44
CA VAL A 602 -1.47 -13.02 5.95
C VAL A 602 -1.12 -14.02 4.85
N ALA A 603 -0.56 -15.17 5.26
CA ALA A 603 -0.07 -16.24 4.38
C ALA A 603 0.81 -15.78 3.19
N PRO A 604 1.86 -14.95 3.41
CA PRO A 604 2.76 -14.52 2.34
C PRO A 604 3.43 -15.73 1.68
N THR A 605 3.19 -15.90 0.37
CA THR A 605 3.55 -17.10 -0.38
C THR A 605 4.23 -16.72 -1.70
N THR A 606 5.44 -17.23 -1.92
CA THR A 606 6.18 -17.02 -3.18
C THR A 606 5.61 -17.89 -4.30
N ILE A 607 5.34 -17.27 -5.45
CA ILE A 607 4.87 -17.90 -6.68
C ILE A 607 5.92 -17.74 -7.78
N VAL A 608 6.12 -18.81 -8.57
CA VAL A 608 7.04 -18.84 -9.72
C VAL A 608 6.24 -19.06 -11.01
N VAL A 609 6.24 -18.07 -11.89
CA VAL A 609 5.64 -18.16 -13.24
C VAL A 609 6.76 -18.43 -14.24
N ALA A 610 6.75 -19.61 -14.84
CA ALA A 610 7.64 -19.96 -15.95
C ALA A 610 7.16 -19.34 -17.27
N ALA A 611 7.95 -19.50 -18.34
CA ALA A 611 7.43 -19.30 -19.68
C ALA A 611 6.22 -20.22 -19.95
N GLU A 612 5.42 -19.86 -20.96
CA GLU A 612 4.27 -20.65 -21.40
C GLU A 612 4.73 -21.95 -22.08
N ARG A 613 3.86 -22.98 -22.12
CA ARG A 613 4.21 -24.36 -22.49
C ARG A 613 3.41 -24.92 -23.67
N HIS A 614 2.74 -24.07 -24.45
CA HIS A 614 1.95 -24.55 -25.58
C HIS A 614 2.88 -24.83 -26.76
N PRO A 615 2.91 -26.05 -27.32
CA PRO A 615 3.71 -26.28 -28.51
C PRO A 615 3.05 -25.61 -29.73
N PRO A 616 3.83 -24.98 -30.63
CA PRO A 616 3.30 -24.38 -31.85
C PRO A 616 2.67 -25.42 -32.76
N LEU A 617 1.80 -24.97 -33.68
CA LEU A 617 1.11 -25.83 -34.65
C LEU A 617 1.65 -25.59 -36.07
N PRO A 618 2.48 -26.51 -36.61
CA PRO A 618 2.80 -26.55 -38.04
C PRO A 618 1.55 -26.76 -38.89
N THR A 619 1.67 -26.51 -40.19
CA THR A 619 0.65 -26.94 -41.15
C THR A 619 0.46 -28.47 -41.12
N ALA A 620 -0.67 -28.94 -41.61
CA ALA A 620 -0.95 -30.36 -41.70
C ALA A 620 -1.82 -30.66 -42.92
N TYR A 621 -1.59 -31.81 -43.56
CA TYR A 621 -2.25 -32.18 -44.81
C TYR A 621 -2.51 -33.68 -44.86
N ASP A 622 -3.59 -34.10 -45.53
CA ASP A 622 -3.91 -35.50 -45.74
C ASP A 622 -3.12 -36.11 -46.92
N ALA A 623 -3.31 -37.41 -47.16
CA ALA A 623 -2.66 -38.14 -48.26
C ALA A 623 -3.07 -37.67 -49.68
N THR A 624 -4.02 -36.75 -49.80
CA THR A 624 -4.44 -36.07 -51.03
C THR A 624 -4.05 -34.59 -51.06
N LEU A 625 -3.17 -34.17 -50.14
CA LEU A 625 -2.65 -32.80 -49.97
C LEU A 625 -3.73 -31.76 -49.62
N ARG A 626 -4.88 -32.18 -49.06
CA ARG A 626 -5.89 -31.27 -48.50
C ARG A 626 -5.49 -30.88 -47.08
N PRO A 627 -5.58 -29.60 -46.69
CA PRO A 627 -5.21 -29.19 -45.34
C PRO A 627 -6.09 -29.86 -44.28
N LEU A 628 -5.48 -30.23 -43.16
CA LEU A 628 -6.13 -30.84 -42.00
C LEU A 628 -6.44 -29.80 -40.93
N ALA A 629 -7.55 -29.99 -40.23
CA ALA A 629 -7.83 -29.39 -38.94
C ALA A 629 -7.67 -30.45 -37.85
N HIS A 630 -7.04 -30.08 -36.75
CA HIS A 630 -6.79 -30.93 -35.59
C HIS A 630 -7.87 -30.72 -34.54
N VAL A 631 -8.29 -31.81 -33.91
CA VAL A 631 -9.33 -31.82 -32.87
C VAL A 631 -8.74 -32.35 -31.58
N TYR A 632 -8.94 -31.60 -30.50
CA TYR A 632 -8.55 -31.95 -29.14
C TYR A 632 -9.79 -31.92 -28.25
N HIS A 633 -9.79 -32.71 -27.17
CA HIS A 633 -10.63 -32.37 -26.03
C HIS A 633 -10.25 -30.98 -25.48
N LEU A 634 -11.19 -30.30 -24.86
CA LEU A 634 -10.93 -29.07 -24.12
C LEU A 634 -10.26 -29.40 -22.78
N GLY A 635 -9.21 -28.66 -22.41
CA GLY A 635 -8.56 -28.80 -21.11
C GLY A 635 -9.46 -28.34 -19.95
N HIS A 636 -9.11 -28.73 -18.72
CA HIS A 636 -9.84 -28.31 -17.53
C HIS A 636 -9.67 -26.79 -17.30
N VAL A 637 -10.71 -26.03 -17.62
CA VAL A 637 -10.81 -24.58 -17.43
C VAL A 637 -12.23 -24.27 -16.95
N PRO A 638 -12.44 -23.47 -15.88
CA PRO A 638 -13.78 -23.08 -15.43
C PRO A 638 -14.60 -22.45 -16.56
N THR A 639 -15.85 -22.88 -16.72
CA THR A 639 -16.74 -22.41 -17.79
C THR A 639 -16.99 -20.90 -17.71
N ASN A 640 -16.95 -20.33 -16.49
CA ASN A 640 -17.07 -18.89 -16.25
C ASN A 640 -15.92 -18.04 -16.84
N LEU A 641 -14.74 -18.61 -17.10
CA LEU A 641 -13.61 -17.95 -17.77
C LEU A 641 -13.72 -18.12 -19.27
N LEU A 642 -14.05 -19.33 -19.71
CA LEU A 642 -14.23 -19.68 -21.13
C LEU A 642 -15.28 -18.77 -21.79
N ALA A 643 -16.40 -18.52 -21.11
CA ALA A 643 -17.50 -17.65 -21.60
C ALA A 643 -17.15 -16.16 -21.75
N ARG A 644 -15.96 -15.71 -21.31
CA ARG A 644 -15.50 -14.30 -21.38
C ARG A 644 -14.09 -14.10 -21.93
N SER A 645 -13.31 -15.17 -22.10
CA SER A 645 -11.95 -15.04 -22.61
C SER A 645 -11.97 -14.61 -24.07
N ASN A 646 -11.48 -13.41 -24.34
CA ASN A 646 -11.13 -12.97 -25.69
C ASN A 646 -9.70 -13.43 -26.08
N ASP A 647 -9.08 -14.29 -25.30
CA ASP A 647 -7.72 -14.79 -25.51
C ASP A 647 -7.72 -16.32 -25.69
N ALA A 648 -7.17 -16.76 -26.82
CA ALA A 648 -7.08 -18.15 -27.23
C ALA A 648 -6.09 -18.99 -26.40
N THR A 649 -5.16 -18.36 -25.66
CA THR A 649 -4.26 -19.02 -24.71
C THR A 649 -4.99 -19.46 -23.43
N ALA A 650 -6.21 -18.96 -23.17
CA ALA A 650 -7.09 -19.53 -22.12
C ALA A 650 -7.55 -20.95 -22.45
N VAL A 651 -7.58 -21.29 -23.74
CA VAL A 651 -8.23 -22.48 -24.28
C VAL A 651 -7.17 -23.58 -24.35
N LEU A 652 -6.92 -24.19 -23.19
CA LEU A 652 -5.95 -25.27 -23.04
C LEU A 652 -6.36 -26.48 -23.90
N ARG A 653 -5.38 -27.10 -24.56
CA ARG A 653 -5.57 -28.38 -25.25
C ARG A 653 -5.64 -29.51 -24.22
N GLY A 654 -6.68 -30.33 -24.29
CA GLY A 654 -6.72 -31.66 -23.68
C GLY A 654 -6.06 -32.70 -24.58
N ALA A 655 -6.45 -33.97 -24.43
CA ALA A 655 -5.95 -35.04 -25.28
C ALA A 655 -6.35 -34.83 -26.75
N TYR A 656 -5.43 -35.14 -27.67
CA TYR A 656 -5.66 -35.14 -29.11
C TYR A 656 -6.59 -36.28 -29.51
N VAL A 657 -7.61 -35.97 -30.32
CA VAL A 657 -8.63 -36.92 -30.78
C VAL A 657 -8.31 -37.41 -32.19
N GLY A 658 -7.95 -36.50 -33.09
CA GLY A 658 -7.70 -36.79 -34.50
C GLY A 658 -7.76 -35.53 -35.36
N GLY A 659 -7.91 -35.69 -36.67
CA GLY A 659 -8.04 -34.56 -37.58
C GLY A 659 -8.80 -34.91 -38.86
N PHE A 660 -9.36 -33.89 -39.49
CA PHE A 660 -10.20 -34.00 -40.68
C PHE A 660 -9.78 -32.99 -41.75
N ALA A 661 -10.00 -33.31 -43.03
CA ALA A 661 -9.65 -32.41 -44.13
C ALA A 661 -10.64 -31.23 -44.19
N TRP A 662 -10.12 -30.00 -44.09
CA TRP A 662 -10.92 -28.79 -44.05
C TRP A 662 -10.23 -27.62 -44.76
N ASP A 663 -10.91 -27.06 -45.75
CA ASP A 663 -10.51 -25.89 -46.55
C ASP A 663 -10.96 -24.55 -45.92
N GLY A 664 -11.51 -24.58 -44.70
CA GLY A 664 -12.11 -23.43 -44.02
C GLY A 664 -13.56 -23.15 -44.43
N SER A 665 -14.15 -23.92 -45.36
CA SER A 665 -15.56 -23.76 -45.73
C SER A 665 -16.50 -23.87 -44.51
N PRO A 666 -17.58 -23.07 -44.42
CA PRO A 666 -18.52 -23.17 -43.30
C PRO A 666 -19.13 -24.56 -43.15
N GLN A 667 -18.80 -25.22 -42.03
CA GLN A 667 -19.36 -26.50 -41.61
C GLN A 667 -20.30 -26.30 -40.42
N GLN A 668 -21.25 -27.23 -40.30
CA GLN A 668 -22.13 -27.38 -39.14
C GLN A 668 -22.05 -28.84 -38.70
N TRP A 669 -21.67 -29.05 -37.45
CA TRP A 669 -21.56 -30.36 -36.81
C TRP A 669 -22.71 -30.51 -35.82
N GLU A 670 -23.46 -31.62 -35.87
CA GLU A 670 -24.55 -31.88 -34.93
C GLU A 670 -24.07 -32.56 -33.63
N GLN A 671 -23.00 -33.35 -33.72
CA GLN A 671 -22.48 -34.18 -32.63
C GLN A 671 -20.93 -34.11 -32.56
N GLY A 672 -20.35 -32.97 -32.95
CA GLY A 672 -18.90 -32.77 -33.05
C GLY A 672 -18.29 -33.10 -34.42
N PRO A 673 -17.04 -32.67 -34.68
CA PRO A 673 -16.35 -32.83 -35.97
C PRO A 673 -15.81 -34.24 -36.22
N LEU A 674 -15.69 -35.07 -35.17
CA LEU A 674 -15.24 -36.47 -35.22
C LEU A 674 -16.17 -37.34 -34.33
N PRO A 675 -16.47 -38.60 -34.72
CA PRO A 675 -17.38 -39.47 -33.96
C PRO A 675 -17.01 -39.68 -32.47
N GLU A 676 -15.73 -39.55 -32.14
CA GLU A 676 -15.18 -39.81 -30.80
C GLU A 676 -15.37 -38.65 -29.81
N VAL A 677 -15.78 -37.44 -30.26
CA VAL A 677 -15.84 -36.25 -29.41
C VAL A 677 -17.11 -35.41 -29.62
N SER A 678 -18.08 -35.61 -28.71
CA SER A 678 -19.43 -35.07 -28.85
C SER A 678 -19.75 -33.84 -27.99
N ASN A 679 -18.83 -33.33 -27.16
CA ASN A 679 -18.90 -32.07 -26.40
C ASN A 679 -17.47 -31.65 -26.01
N PHE A 680 -17.30 -30.43 -25.46
CA PHE A 680 -16.04 -29.95 -24.86
C PHE A 680 -14.79 -30.22 -25.70
N TYR A 681 -14.71 -29.56 -26.87
CA TYR A 681 -13.60 -29.74 -27.81
C TYR A 681 -13.05 -28.43 -28.36
N VAL A 682 -11.79 -28.50 -28.79
CA VAL A 682 -11.02 -27.45 -29.47
C VAL A 682 -10.77 -27.92 -30.90
N VAL A 683 -10.96 -27.04 -31.89
CA VAL A 683 -10.53 -27.27 -33.28
C VAL A 683 -9.47 -26.24 -33.63
N GLU A 684 -8.32 -26.70 -34.11
CA GLU A 684 -7.18 -25.85 -34.48
C GLU A 684 -6.68 -26.18 -35.89
N GLN A 685 -6.24 -25.19 -36.64
CA GLN A 685 -5.69 -25.38 -37.99
C GLN A 685 -4.69 -24.29 -38.34
N THR A 686 -3.50 -24.69 -38.80
CA THR A 686 -2.52 -23.80 -39.45
C THR A 686 -2.44 -24.17 -40.94
N ARG A 687 -2.43 -23.16 -41.84
CA ARG A 687 -2.29 -23.35 -43.30
C ARG A 687 -1.38 -22.30 -43.92
N VAL A 688 -0.88 -22.59 -45.12
CA VAL A 688 -0.37 -21.55 -46.03
C VAL A 688 -1.52 -21.10 -46.94
N PHE A 689 -1.66 -19.81 -47.20
CA PHE A 689 -2.54 -19.29 -48.25
C PHE A 689 -1.81 -18.32 -49.17
N VAL A 690 -2.41 -18.04 -50.33
CA VAL A 690 -1.88 -17.10 -51.33
C VAL A 690 -2.64 -15.78 -51.26
N ALA A 691 -1.92 -14.66 -51.20
CA ALA A 691 -2.41 -13.33 -51.55
C ALA A 691 -1.94 -13.02 -52.99
N PRO A 692 -2.81 -13.05 -54.02
CA PRO A 692 -2.37 -12.87 -55.40
C PRO A 692 -1.81 -11.48 -55.72
N GLU A 693 -2.18 -10.47 -54.93
CA GLU A 693 -1.78 -9.07 -55.09
C GLU A 693 -1.54 -8.42 -53.71
N ALA A 694 -0.96 -7.21 -53.70
CA ALA A 694 -0.71 -6.48 -52.46
C ALA A 694 -1.89 -5.56 -52.13
N GLY A 695 -2.37 -5.58 -50.89
CA GLY A 695 -3.46 -4.72 -50.45
C GLY A 695 -4.13 -5.15 -49.15
N THR A 696 -5.24 -4.51 -48.81
CA THR A 696 -6.06 -4.82 -47.63
C THR A 696 -7.00 -5.98 -47.92
N TYR A 697 -6.73 -7.13 -47.31
CA TYR A 697 -7.63 -8.28 -47.27
C TYR A 697 -8.56 -8.17 -46.06
N ARG A 698 -9.80 -8.66 -46.20
CA ARG A 698 -10.75 -8.80 -45.08
C ARG A 698 -11.02 -10.28 -44.85
N LEU A 699 -10.94 -10.72 -43.61
CA LEU A 699 -11.16 -12.12 -43.23
C LEU A 699 -12.38 -12.20 -42.31
N GLN A 700 -13.32 -13.07 -42.66
CA GLN A 700 -14.53 -13.33 -41.89
C GLN A 700 -14.45 -14.71 -41.25
N VAL A 701 -14.81 -14.80 -39.97
CA VAL A 701 -15.06 -16.06 -39.25
C VAL A 701 -16.55 -16.14 -38.92
N SER A 702 -17.17 -17.29 -39.21
CA SER A 702 -18.59 -17.55 -38.94
C SER A 702 -18.72 -18.78 -38.04
N THR A 703 -19.21 -18.61 -36.82
CA THR A 703 -19.28 -19.68 -35.80
C THR A 703 -20.30 -19.36 -34.71
N ASN A 704 -20.69 -20.36 -33.92
CA ASN A 704 -21.58 -20.22 -32.76
C ASN A 704 -20.92 -20.52 -31.40
N GLY A 705 -19.61 -20.81 -31.39
CA GLY A 705 -18.76 -20.87 -30.20
C GLY A 705 -17.61 -19.86 -30.31
N ALA A 706 -16.77 -19.75 -29.29
CA ALA A 706 -15.64 -18.81 -29.29
C ALA A 706 -14.57 -19.22 -30.32
N ALA A 707 -14.02 -18.25 -31.04
CA ALA A 707 -13.02 -18.49 -32.09
C ALA A 707 -12.12 -17.28 -32.38
N TRP A 708 -10.93 -17.62 -32.89
CA TRP A 708 -9.85 -16.71 -33.23
C TRP A 708 -9.25 -17.09 -34.58
N LEU A 709 -8.78 -16.07 -35.31
CA LEU A 709 -8.05 -16.24 -36.56
C LEU A 709 -6.89 -15.25 -36.63
N TRP A 710 -5.69 -15.77 -36.92
CA TRP A 710 -4.46 -15.01 -37.12
C TRP A 710 -4.00 -15.09 -38.58
N VAL A 711 -3.29 -14.04 -39.00
CA VAL A 711 -2.53 -14.04 -40.25
C VAL A 711 -1.08 -13.63 -39.94
N ASN A 712 -0.12 -14.51 -40.24
CA ASN A 712 1.30 -14.34 -39.89
C ASN A 712 1.52 -14.02 -38.40
N GLY A 713 0.86 -14.73 -37.48
CA GLY A 713 0.88 -14.44 -36.04
C GLY A 713 0.11 -13.18 -35.58
N GLN A 714 -0.34 -12.30 -36.48
CA GLN A 714 -1.19 -11.16 -36.11
C GLN A 714 -2.65 -11.61 -35.93
N LEU A 715 -3.24 -11.37 -34.77
CA LEU A 715 -4.66 -11.64 -34.50
C LEU A 715 -5.57 -10.72 -35.34
N ILE A 716 -6.41 -11.31 -36.19
CA ILE A 716 -7.29 -10.59 -37.14
C ILE A 716 -8.75 -10.65 -36.71
N VAL A 717 -9.22 -11.80 -36.23
CA VAL A 717 -10.56 -11.98 -35.67
C VAL A 717 -10.45 -12.62 -34.30
N SER A 718 -11.20 -12.10 -33.33
CA SER A 718 -11.32 -12.61 -31.97
C SER A 718 -12.75 -12.39 -31.50
N GLN A 719 -13.40 -13.44 -31.00
CA GLN A 719 -14.72 -13.32 -30.39
C GLN A 719 -14.98 -14.49 -29.42
N SER A 720 -15.64 -14.19 -28.30
CA SER A 720 -15.90 -15.13 -27.20
C SER A 720 -17.40 -15.49 -27.06
N ASN A 721 -18.21 -15.30 -28.10
CA ASN A 721 -19.66 -15.50 -28.01
C ASN A 721 -20.01 -16.99 -28.14
N HIS A 722 -20.98 -17.43 -27.35
CA HIS A 722 -21.58 -18.76 -27.43
C HIS A 722 -23.09 -18.65 -27.68
N GLY A 723 -23.64 -19.43 -28.61
CA GLY A 723 -25.09 -19.50 -28.85
C GLY A 723 -25.45 -19.80 -30.31
N THR A 724 -25.87 -18.78 -31.05
CA THR A 724 -26.23 -18.86 -32.48
C THR A 724 -25.05 -18.46 -33.37
N THR A 725 -25.03 -18.95 -34.61
CA THR A 725 -23.96 -18.63 -35.57
C THR A 725 -23.91 -17.13 -35.86
N GLN A 726 -22.75 -16.50 -35.64
CA GLN A 726 -22.47 -15.09 -35.91
C GLN A 726 -21.21 -14.94 -36.77
N SER A 727 -21.22 -13.97 -37.67
CA SER A 727 -20.11 -13.66 -38.57
C SER A 727 -19.35 -12.42 -38.11
N HIS A 728 -18.07 -12.59 -37.77
CA HIS A 728 -17.15 -11.55 -37.31
C HIS A 728 -16.08 -11.31 -38.37
N THR A 729 -15.71 -10.06 -38.63
CA THR A 729 -14.80 -9.70 -39.74
C THR A 729 -13.68 -8.77 -39.29
N GLY A 730 -12.44 -9.13 -39.59
CA GLY A 730 -11.25 -8.30 -39.41
C GLY A 730 -10.58 -7.95 -40.74
N SER A 731 -9.53 -7.13 -40.69
CA SER A 731 -8.78 -6.64 -41.85
C SER A 731 -7.28 -6.76 -41.63
N VAL A 732 -6.54 -7.08 -42.68
CA VAL A 732 -5.06 -7.14 -42.67
C VAL A 732 -4.50 -6.65 -44.00
N THR A 733 -3.41 -5.89 -43.96
CA THR A 733 -2.70 -5.45 -45.18
C THR A 733 -1.56 -6.41 -45.47
N LEU A 734 -1.55 -7.00 -46.66
CA LEU A 734 -0.59 -8.02 -47.07
C LEU A 734 0.15 -7.61 -48.35
N PRO A 735 1.44 -7.96 -48.50
CA PRO A 735 2.09 -7.97 -49.81
C PRO A 735 1.56 -9.13 -50.66
N ALA A 736 1.78 -9.08 -51.97
CA ALA A 736 1.54 -10.24 -52.84
C ALA A 736 2.51 -11.38 -52.46
N GLY A 737 2.01 -12.60 -52.27
CA GLY A 737 2.84 -13.73 -51.84
C GLY A 737 2.10 -14.81 -51.09
N ARG A 738 2.81 -15.45 -50.15
CA ARG A 738 2.29 -16.52 -49.28
C ARG A 738 2.30 -16.08 -47.82
N HIS A 739 1.26 -16.47 -47.11
CA HIS A 739 1.00 -16.09 -45.73
C HIS A 739 0.52 -17.27 -44.91
N THR A 740 0.79 -17.23 -43.60
CA THR A 740 0.24 -18.20 -42.65
C THR A 740 -1.16 -17.73 -42.29
N LEU A 741 -2.13 -18.64 -42.34
CA LEU A 741 -3.41 -18.46 -41.66
C LEU A 741 -3.49 -19.50 -40.56
N ALA A 742 -3.79 -19.04 -39.35
CA ALA A 742 -4.01 -19.90 -38.21
C ALA A 742 -5.41 -19.66 -37.65
N PHE A 743 -6.07 -20.73 -37.21
CA PHE A 743 -7.44 -20.70 -36.71
C PHE A 743 -7.54 -21.58 -35.46
N LYS A 744 -8.29 -21.10 -34.47
CA LYS A 744 -8.61 -21.82 -33.25
C LYS A 744 -10.05 -21.53 -32.83
N MET A 745 -10.78 -22.55 -32.41
CA MET A 745 -12.08 -22.40 -31.76
C MET A 745 -12.23 -23.39 -30.61
N PHE A 746 -13.19 -23.14 -29.71
CA PHE A 746 -13.71 -24.19 -28.84
C PHE A 746 -15.22 -24.12 -28.70
N THR A 747 -15.81 -25.22 -28.25
CA THR A 747 -17.22 -25.29 -27.87
C THR A 747 -17.40 -26.16 -26.63
N LEU A 748 -18.41 -25.80 -25.84
CA LEU A 748 -18.91 -26.59 -24.71
C LEU A 748 -19.94 -27.63 -25.15
N THR A 749 -20.53 -27.47 -26.34
CA THR A 749 -21.63 -28.29 -26.88
C THR A 749 -21.25 -29.02 -28.17
N GLY A 750 -21.75 -30.24 -28.36
CA GLY A 750 -21.56 -31.04 -29.58
C GLY A 750 -22.01 -30.35 -30.86
N ALA A 751 -23.20 -29.73 -30.81
CA ALA A 751 -23.72 -28.91 -31.87
C ALA A 751 -22.90 -27.61 -31.97
N ALA A 752 -22.15 -27.45 -33.05
CA ALA A 752 -21.40 -26.24 -33.34
C ALA A 752 -21.26 -25.98 -34.85
N SER A 753 -20.99 -24.73 -35.21
CA SER A 753 -20.67 -24.28 -36.56
C SER A 753 -19.33 -23.57 -36.58
N ALA A 754 -18.57 -23.71 -37.66
CA ALA A 754 -17.33 -22.98 -37.88
C ALA A 754 -17.02 -22.85 -39.37
N GLY A 755 -16.41 -21.74 -39.75
CA GLY A 755 -16.01 -21.44 -41.12
C GLY A 755 -15.25 -20.13 -41.18
N TYR A 756 -14.38 -19.99 -42.17
CA TYR A 756 -13.73 -18.72 -42.45
C TYR A 756 -13.52 -18.49 -43.94
N GLN A 757 -13.61 -17.22 -44.35
CA GLN A 757 -13.59 -16.79 -45.74
C GLN A 757 -12.79 -15.50 -45.88
N ILE A 758 -12.30 -15.23 -47.09
CA ILE A 758 -11.47 -14.05 -47.39
C ILE A 758 -12.06 -13.22 -48.53
N GLN A 759 -12.05 -11.91 -48.36
CA GLN A 759 -12.38 -10.91 -49.36
C GLN A 759 -11.07 -10.21 -49.75
N ALA A 760 -10.74 -10.29 -51.04
CA ALA A 760 -9.53 -9.70 -51.61
C ALA A 760 -9.72 -8.19 -51.91
N PRO A 761 -8.62 -7.43 -52.12
CA PRO A 761 -8.70 -6.03 -52.53
C PRO A 761 -9.65 -5.82 -53.72
N GLY A 762 -10.52 -4.80 -53.62
CA GLY A 762 -11.48 -4.46 -54.67
C GLY A 762 -12.61 -5.46 -54.94
N GLN A 763 -12.66 -6.63 -54.27
CA GLN A 763 -13.74 -7.60 -54.44
C GLN A 763 -14.92 -7.31 -53.51
N GLU A 764 -16.16 -7.41 -53.99
CA GLU A 764 -17.36 -7.15 -53.17
C GLU A 764 -17.77 -8.32 -52.27
N GLN A 765 -17.34 -9.55 -52.59
CA GLN A 765 -17.80 -10.78 -51.94
C GLN A 765 -16.66 -11.51 -51.19
N PHE A 766 -17.03 -12.31 -50.20
CA PHE A 766 -16.14 -13.26 -49.54
C PHE A 766 -16.05 -14.57 -50.34
N ALA A 767 -14.86 -15.16 -50.39
CA ALA A 767 -14.54 -16.39 -51.11
C ALA A 767 -13.77 -17.39 -50.20
N PRO A 768 -13.69 -18.68 -50.56
CA PRO A 768 -12.82 -19.64 -49.89
C PRO A 768 -11.33 -19.20 -49.92
N VAL A 769 -10.59 -19.54 -48.87
CA VAL A 769 -9.16 -19.20 -48.77
C VAL A 769 -8.34 -20.07 -49.72
N GLN A 770 -7.70 -19.45 -50.73
CA GLN A 770 -6.87 -20.14 -51.72
C GLN A 770 -5.63 -20.77 -51.06
N GLU A 771 -5.54 -22.10 -51.13
CA GLU A 771 -4.47 -22.88 -50.52
C GLU A 771 -3.07 -22.56 -51.11
N GLY A 772 -2.08 -22.47 -50.23
CA GLY A 772 -0.73 -22.02 -50.56
C GLY A 772 0.34 -23.11 -50.62
N LEU A 773 0.05 -24.36 -50.21
CA LEU A 773 1.02 -25.45 -50.13
C LEU A 773 1.92 -25.62 -51.38
N LEU A 774 1.35 -25.49 -52.58
CA LEU A 774 2.05 -25.73 -53.85
C LEU A 774 2.07 -24.48 -54.72
N ALA A 775 3.11 -24.38 -55.57
CA ALA A 775 3.24 -23.33 -56.58
C ALA A 775 3.30 -23.90 -58.01
N PRO A 776 2.40 -23.51 -58.94
CA PRO A 776 2.66 -23.72 -60.36
C PRO A 776 3.85 -22.85 -60.78
N ALA A 777 4.81 -23.44 -61.48
CA ALA A 777 6.03 -22.74 -61.88
C ALA A 777 5.78 -21.77 -63.03
N SER A 778 5.78 -20.47 -62.75
CA SER A 778 6.02 -19.47 -63.79
C SER A 778 7.44 -19.66 -64.36
N ASN A 779 7.55 -19.57 -65.68
CA ASN A 779 8.82 -19.60 -66.44
C ASN A 779 9.74 -20.83 -66.20
N GLY A 780 9.18 -21.99 -65.87
CA GLY A 780 9.92 -23.27 -65.94
C GLY A 780 10.76 -23.66 -64.72
N SER A 781 10.63 -22.94 -63.61
CA SER A 781 11.18 -23.31 -62.30
C SER A 781 10.70 -24.70 -61.81
N PRO A 782 11.38 -25.33 -60.83
CA PRO A 782 10.84 -26.53 -60.17
C PRO A 782 9.56 -26.22 -59.36
N LEU A 783 8.78 -27.27 -59.10
CA LEU A 783 7.67 -27.25 -58.15
C LEU A 783 8.21 -27.04 -56.74
N ALA A 784 7.72 -26.01 -56.04
CA ALA A 784 8.05 -25.75 -54.64
C ALA A 784 6.91 -26.16 -53.70
N LEU A 785 7.28 -26.68 -52.54
CA LEU A 785 6.41 -26.97 -51.40
C LEU A 785 6.61 -25.90 -50.33
N HIS A 786 5.53 -25.33 -49.82
CA HIS A 786 5.56 -24.30 -48.79
C HIS A 786 4.92 -24.82 -47.50
N LEU A 787 5.69 -24.79 -46.42
CA LEU A 787 5.24 -25.15 -45.07
C LEU A 787 5.25 -23.91 -44.19
N ALA A 788 4.42 -23.93 -43.14
CA ALA A 788 4.38 -22.87 -42.14
C ALA A 788 4.12 -23.42 -40.74
N ALA A 789 4.27 -22.57 -39.74
CA ALA A 789 3.75 -22.78 -38.40
C ALA A 789 3.17 -21.46 -37.85
N ASP A 790 2.26 -21.59 -36.90
CA ASP A 790 1.76 -20.49 -36.08
C ASP A 790 1.60 -20.99 -34.65
N ASP A 791 1.49 -20.06 -33.70
CA ASP A 791 1.47 -20.34 -32.28
C ASP A 791 0.14 -19.97 -31.61
N LEU A 792 -0.87 -19.59 -32.40
CA LEU A 792 -2.28 -19.46 -31.98
C LEU A 792 -2.45 -18.51 -30.76
N GLY A 793 -1.63 -17.46 -30.71
CA GLY A 793 -1.60 -16.45 -29.65
C GLY A 793 -0.54 -16.67 -28.55
N GLY A 794 0.28 -17.72 -28.64
CA GLY A 794 1.43 -17.96 -27.75
C GLY A 794 2.63 -17.02 -28.00
N SER A 795 3.81 -17.46 -27.56
CA SER A 795 5.08 -16.74 -27.70
C SER A 795 5.55 -16.48 -29.15
N GLY A 796 5.03 -17.24 -30.11
CA GLY A 796 5.29 -17.10 -31.55
C GLY A 796 6.48 -17.92 -32.03
N ILE A 797 6.51 -18.26 -33.33
CA ILE A 797 7.53 -19.16 -33.88
C ILE A 797 8.95 -18.56 -33.80
N GLN A 798 9.90 -19.33 -33.29
CA GLN A 798 11.34 -19.04 -33.35
C GLN A 798 11.99 -19.75 -34.55
N THR A 799 11.71 -21.05 -34.72
CA THR A 799 12.26 -21.86 -35.83
C THR A 799 11.24 -22.85 -36.40
N LEU A 800 11.40 -23.17 -37.68
CA LEU A 800 10.77 -24.30 -38.34
C LEU A 800 11.87 -25.25 -38.83
N HIS A 801 11.83 -26.51 -38.40
CA HIS A 801 12.73 -27.57 -38.84
C HIS A 801 12.09 -28.38 -39.96
N VAL A 802 12.86 -28.69 -41.01
CA VAL A 802 12.43 -29.55 -42.13
C VAL A 802 13.52 -30.56 -42.47
N ALA A 803 13.17 -31.81 -42.72
CA ALA A 803 14.06 -32.85 -43.24
C ALA A 803 13.43 -33.56 -44.46
N LEU A 804 14.27 -33.89 -45.44
CA LEU A 804 13.88 -34.64 -46.64
C LEU A 804 14.27 -36.11 -46.49
N ASN A 805 13.28 -37.00 -46.51
CA ASN A 805 13.40 -38.44 -46.25
C ASN A 805 14.12 -38.68 -44.90
N ASP A 806 15.16 -39.52 -44.87
CA ASP A 806 16.01 -39.75 -43.70
C ASP A 806 17.22 -38.79 -43.63
N GLY A 807 17.14 -37.66 -44.34
CA GLY A 807 18.17 -36.62 -44.36
C GLY A 807 18.26 -35.79 -43.08
N PRO A 808 19.26 -34.89 -42.97
CA PRO A 808 19.41 -34.01 -41.83
C PRO A 808 18.29 -32.97 -41.74
N TRP A 809 18.07 -32.45 -40.53
CA TRP A 809 17.21 -31.29 -40.30
C TRP A 809 17.88 -30.01 -40.81
N GLN A 810 17.16 -29.26 -41.65
CA GLN A 810 17.42 -27.87 -42.01
C GLN A 810 16.59 -26.96 -41.10
N GLU A 811 17.20 -25.87 -40.62
CA GLU A 811 16.52 -24.86 -39.78
C GLU A 811 16.11 -23.65 -40.63
N PHE A 812 14.91 -23.13 -40.37
CA PHE A 812 14.38 -21.90 -40.95
C PHE A 812 13.99 -20.95 -39.80
N ASN A 813 14.67 -19.81 -39.69
CA ASN A 813 14.44 -18.81 -38.64
C ASN A 813 13.25 -17.90 -38.99
N ALA A 814 12.11 -18.52 -39.30
CA ALA A 814 10.87 -17.88 -39.73
C ALA A 814 9.68 -18.84 -39.54
N PRO A 815 8.43 -18.35 -39.44
CA PRO A 815 7.23 -19.18 -39.45
C PRO A 815 6.94 -19.88 -40.79
N PHE A 816 7.91 -19.96 -41.72
CA PHE A 816 7.78 -20.54 -43.06
C PHE A 816 9.04 -21.31 -43.49
N ALA A 817 8.84 -22.36 -44.27
CA ALA A 817 9.87 -22.99 -45.09
C ALA A 817 9.39 -23.09 -46.55
N THR A 818 10.33 -22.99 -47.49
CA THR A 818 10.09 -23.22 -48.92
C THR A 818 11.11 -24.22 -49.44
N ILE A 819 10.61 -25.34 -49.96
CA ILE A 819 11.39 -26.50 -50.39
C ILE A 819 11.26 -26.59 -51.91
N SER A 820 12.36 -26.39 -52.64
CA SER A 820 12.36 -26.23 -54.12
C SER A 820 13.11 -27.35 -54.85
N ASP A 821 13.69 -28.28 -54.10
CA ASP A 821 14.68 -29.27 -54.51
C ASP A 821 14.15 -30.71 -54.50
N LEU A 822 12.82 -30.88 -54.44
CA LEU A 822 12.15 -32.19 -54.46
C LEU A 822 12.62 -33.05 -55.64
N ALA A 823 13.12 -34.25 -55.33
CA ALA A 823 13.58 -35.23 -56.31
C ALA A 823 12.42 -35.77 -57.17
N SER A 824 12.73 -36.37 -58.31
CA SER A 824 11.72 -37.08 -59.12
C SER A 824 11.32 -38.38 -58.43
N GLY A 825 10.02 -38.65 -58.33
CA GLY A 825 9.46 -39.75 -57.55
C GLY A 825 8.87 -39.30 -56.21
N THR A 826 8.76 -40.21 -55.25
CA THR A 826 8.22 -39.93 -53.91
C THR A 826 9.28 -39.29 -53.03
N ASN A 827 8.92 -38.17 -52.38
CA ASN A 827 9.70 -37.50 -51.36
C ASN A 827 8.88 -37.52 -50.06
N LEU A 828 9.44 -38.03 -48.97
CA LEU A 828 8.89 -37.81 -47.63
C LEU A 828 9.45 -36.48 -47.10
N VAL A 829 8.58 -35.57 -46.67
CA VAL A 829 8.98 -34.32 -46.01
C VAL A 829 8.54 -34.38 -44.57
N ARG A 830 9.50 -34.30 -43.65
CA ARG A 830 9.31 -34.33 -42.19
C ARG A 830 9.52 -32.93 -41.64
N TYR A 831 8.69 -32.46 -40.73
CA TYR A 831 8.75 -31.07 -40.25
C TYR A 831 8.17 -30.90 -38.85
N ARG A 832 8.68 -29.89 -38.13
CA ARG A 832 8.23 -29.48 -36.78
C ARG A 832 8.62 -28.02 -36.54
N ALA A 833 7.99 -27.34 -35.59
CA ALA A 833 8.34 -25.98 -35.19
C ALA A 833 8.83 -25.91 -33.74
N VAL A 834 9.50 -24.82 -33.38
CA VAL A 834 9.81 -24.42 -32.00
C VAL A 834 9.43 -22.95 -31.84
N ASP A 835 8.74 -22.63 -30.75
CA ASP A 835 8.34 -21.25 -30.41
C ASP A 835 9.47 -20.45 -29.72
N GLN A 836 9.17 -19.23 -29.29
CA GLN A 836 10.11 -18.35 -28.58
C GLN A 836 10.27 -18.70 -27.09
N ALA A 837 9.35 -19.48 -26.50
CA ALA A 837 9.49 -20.05 -25.16
C ALA A 837 10.39 -21.31 -25.13
N GLY A 838 10.62 -21.95 -26.28
CA GLY A 838 11.40 -23.17 -26.47
C GLY A 838 10.57 -24.45 -26.58
N ASN A 839 9.25 -24.39 -26.72
CA ASN A 839 8.40 -25.58 -26.84
C ASN A 839 8.44 -26.15 -28.27
N PRO A 840 8.77 -27.44 -28.46
CA PRO A 840 8.75 -28.08 -29.77
C PRO A 840 7.36 -28.64 -30.10
N SER A 841 6.94 -28.50 -31.36
CA SER A 841 5.77 -29.22 -31.88
C SER A 841 6.02 -30.73 -32.00
N ALA A 842 4.94 -31.49 -32.18
CA ALA A 842 5.03 -32.85 -32.72
C ALA A 842 5.70 -32.83 -34.11
N GLU A 843 6.26 -33.97 -34.52
CA GLU A 843 6.76 -34.15 -35.89
C GLU A 843 5.57 -34.45 -36.83
N HIS A 844 5.40 -33.62 -37.85
CA HIS A 844 4.46 -33.79 -38.94
C HIS A 844 5.20 -34.37 -40.17
N GLN A 845 4.49 -35.13 -41.00
CA GLN A 845 5.04 -35.75 -42.20
C GLN A 845 4.08 -35.62 -43.38
N ILE A 846 4.61 -35.42 -44.60
CA ILE A 846 3.83 -35.36 -45.84
C ILE A 846 4.60 -36.03 -46.99
N SER A 847 3.91 -36.85 -47.78
CA SER A 847 4.50 -37.58 -48.92
C SER A 847 4.13 -36.88 -50.23
N VAL A 848 5.14 -36.39 -50.96
CA VAL A 848 4.97 -35.63 -52.21
C VAL A 848 5.57 -36.38 -53.38
N ILE A 849 4.72 -36.76 -54.35
CA ILE A 849 5.14 -37.47 -55.56
C ILE A 849 5.34 -36.46 -56.70
N ARG A 850 6.59 -36.27 -57.12
CA ARG A 850 6.93 -35.38 -58.24
C ARG A 850 7.15 -36.18 -59.52
N THR A 851 6.23 -36.03 -60.48
CA THR A 851 6.33 -36.63 -61.82
C THR A 851 6.96 -35.65 -62.82
N VAL A 852 8.05 -36.06 -63.48
CA VAL A 852 8.66 -35.29 -64.57
C VAL A 852 8.07 -35.77 -65.90
N ALA A 853 7.25 -34.92 -66.53
CA ALA A 853 6.68 -35.21 -67.84
C ALA A 853 7.73 -35.03 -68.95
N ALA A 854 7.86 -36.01 -69.84
CA ALA A 854 8.71 -35.90 -71.03
C ALA A 854 8.14 -34.88 -72.03
N PRO A 855 8.98 -34.08 -72.72
CA PRO A 855 8.51 -33.05 -73.65
C PRO A 855 7.80 -33.66 -74.86
N ARG A 856 6.59 -33.19 -75.16
CA ARG A 856 5.85 -33.54 -76.39
C ARG A 856 6.18 -32.56 -77.50
N HIS A 857 6.86 -33.02 -78.54
CA HIS A 857 6.96 -32.27 -79.80
C HIS A 857 5.66 -32.42 -80.60
N GLN A 858 5.01 -31.30 -80.94
CA GLN A 858 3.95 -31.25 -81.95
C GLN A 858 4.56 -30.86 -83.30
N ILE A 859 4.24 -31.61 -84.35
CA ILE A 859 4.63 -31.30 -85.73
C ILE A 859 3.35 -30.86 -86.47
N TYR A 860 3.36 -29.65 -87.01
CA TYR A 860 2.27 -29.14 -87.84
C TYR A 860 2.59 -29.38 -89.31
N LEU A 861 1.64 -29.96 -90.06
CA LEU A 861 1.68 -30.05 -91.52
C LEU A 861 0.80 -28.93 -92.11
N PRO A 862 1.31 -28.13 -93.07
CA PRO A 862 0.50 -27.08 -93.70
C PRO A 862 -0.47 -27.66 -94.71
N LEU A 863 -1.74 -27.25 -94.64
CA LEU A 863 -2.72 -27.49 -95.70
C LEU A 863 -2.74 -26.25 -96.63
N VAL A 864 -2.54 -26.45 -97.93
CA VAL A 864 -2.60 -25.37 -98.92
C VAL A 864 -3.98 -25.36 -99.58
N ALA A 865 -4.64 -24.20 -99.55
CA ALA A 865 -5.78 -23.90 -100.41
C ALA A 865 -5.39 -22.75 -101.36
N THR A 866 -5.59 -22.95 -102.65
CA THR A 866 -5.42 -21.94 -103.71
C THR A 866 -6.74 -21.20 -103.96
N PRO A 867 -6.71 -19.98 -104.55
CA PRO A 867 -7.71 -18.93 -104.29
C PRO A 867 -9.05 -19.09 -105.02
#